data_AF-A0A2I0GQW4-F1
#
_entry.id   AF-A0A2I0GQW4-F1
#
_cell.length_a   1.000
_cell.length_b   1.000
_cell.length_c   1.000
_cell.angle_alpha   90.00
_cell.angle_beta   90.00
_cell.angle_gamma   90.00
#
_symmetry.space_group_name_H-M   'P 1'
#
loop_
_entity.id
_entity.type
_entity.pdbx_description
1 polymer ?
#
loop_
_entity_poly.entity_id
_entity_poly.type
_entity_poly.pdbx_seq_one_letter_code
_entity_poly.pdbx_strand_id
1 'polypeptide(L)'
;MEFRRCRTSHWTIPLAKVVLLQCITVSVSHAIEPNERVSSATASTDTTSTIIENIRQAQLGLDSDSTEYYEAELDLYLEVTLNQTSSGLVHFVYREDQLWANADALQQLGFVVPPDSTELIPLNSLPDLQIDYNARRQTLKLIAPLNLLDLDTTVRNTRSNQRLQPTASPGMLLNYDIYGSQTQGSAKNLSAFTELRAFSDLGVLSSTALTTATHSAGNNDKDWDGRTVRLDTNWSKSFPDKLLTVRAGDILTGALSWTRSTRLGGLQIGTNFDLQPYMATTPLPSFFGSATLPSAVELYVNGLKQYSGDVPTGPFELQTAPSFSGVGNAQLVVTDALGQSTTLEFSLYDAHRLLQPGLSDWSVELGAVRKNYGNKSFDYGDDIAASGSWRYGVSKRFTAETHAEVTEDLSNAGVGGTWLLGRAGGVLFASLAGSKSQGESGSQYSTSYSWNNSRFNISARATGTKGTYRDVGSQYGSAPARRSEQISTGYSTQSLGSFGISYNQVSLADEESTQFASAYWSKSFGQRLRLRANLNQDLNDSANSRASIGASFSLGRNISMNSSVQHTDERDVFVADISQSAPNSGGINWRAQARHSVDNNLDSNSNRSDSNDGLAELSYLGRYGRIQAGVSVNDDSYSTYASGTGSLVMMGGGLFPTRRINSGFAVVSTDGIADVPVLLQNSLIGTTNSRGLLLVSPLNAYQNPSSG
;
A
#
# COMPACT_ATOMS: atom_id res chain seq x y z
N MET A 1 -62.07 -45.42 12.27
CA MET A 1 -61.24 -46.39 11.53
C MET A 1 -59.81 -46.23 11.99
N GLU A 2 -59.12 -47.34 12.24
CA GLU A 2 -57.68 -47.37 12.56
C GLU A 2 -56.86 -47.03 11.30
N PHE A 3 -55.60 -46.57 11.36
CA PHE A 3 -54.42 -47.39 11.72
C PHE A 3 -53.23 -46.60 12.33
N ARG A 4 -52.23 -47.35 12.80
CA ARG A 4 -51.11 -46.94 13.67
C ARG A 4 -49.76 -46.74 12.94
N ARG A 5 -48.87 -45.95 13.57
CA ARG A 5 -47.39 -46.11 13.72
C ARG A 5 -46.48 -46.29 12.48
N CYS A 6 -45.45 -45.43 12.39
CA CYS A 6 -44.03 -45.72 12.73
C CYS A 6 -43.25 -44.37 12.81
N ARG A 7 -42.48 -44.00 13.85
CA ARG A 7 -41.28 -44.55 14.54
C ARG A 7 -39.93 -44.12 13.92
N THR A 8 -39.38 -43.02 14.46
CA THR A 8 -37.94 -42.69 14.72
C THR A 8 -36.85 -43.00 13.69
N SER A 9 -36.01 -42.00 13.40
CA SER A 9 -34.57 -42.20 13.17
C SER A 9 -33.77 -40.98 13.65
N HIS A 10 -32.84 -41.18 14.60
CA HIS A 10 -31.79 -40.20 14.91
C HIS A 10 -30.64 -40.40 13.92
N TRP A 11 -30.15 -39.33 13.30
CA TRP A 11 -28.78 -39.30 12.77
C TRP A 11 -28.06 -38.03 13.22
N THR A 12 -27.02 -38.26 14.03
CA THR A 12 -26.08 -37.27 14.53
C THR A 12 -25.03 -36.92 13.46
N ILE A 13 -24.54 -35.68 13.54
CA ILE A 13 -23.21 -35.19 13.13
C ILE A 13 -22.19 -36.37 13.04
N PRO A 14 -21.54 -36.62 11.88
CA PRO A 14 -20.35 -35.83 11.54
C PRO A 14 -20.06 -35.64 10.02
N LEU A 15 -19.86 -34.38 9.61
CA LEU A 15 -19.33 -34.03 8.28
C LEU A 15 -18.14 -33.07 8.40
N ALA A 16 -17.09 -33.51 9.13
CA ALA A 16 -15.92 -32.68 9.46
C ALA A 16 -14.59 -33.49 9.60
N LYS A 17 -14.46 -34.67 8.98
CA LYS A 17 -13.31 -35.58 9.26
C LYS A 17 -12.68 -36.34 8.08
N VAL A 18 -12.83 -35.86 6.84
CA VAL A 18 -12.41 -36.62 5.62
C VAL A 18 -11.43 -35.86 4.68
N VAL A 19 -10.88 -34.70 5.07
CA VAL A 19 -9.98 -33.89 4.20
C VAL A 19 -8.52 -33.82 4.69
N LEU A 20 -8.06 -34.80 5.47
CA LEU A 20 -6.71 -34.77 6.08
C LEU A 20 -5.81 -36.00 5.83
N LEU A 21 -6.14 -36.85 4.84
CA LEU A 21 -5.28 -37.97 4.42
C LEU A 21 -5.25 -38.12 2.88
N GLN A 22 -4.32 -37.40 2.25
CA GLN A 22 -3.73 -37.56 0.89
C GLN A 22 -2.98 -36.24 0.60
N CYS A 23 -1.68 -36.18 0.25
CA CYS A 23 -0.76 -37.22 -0.20
C CYS A 23 0.62 -37.10 0.50
N ILE A 24 1.16 -38.21 1.00
CA ILE A 24 2.60 -38.45 1.03
C ILE A 24 2.90 -39.40 -0.13
N THR A 25 3.54 -38.89 -1.18
CA THR A 25 4.18 -39.74 -2.21
C THR A 25 5.52 -39.12 -2.59
N VAL A 26 6.59 -39.80 -2.18
CA VAL A 26 7.97 -39.53 -2.61
C VAL A 26 8.16 -40.14 -4.00
N SER A 27 8.70 -39.35 -4.93
CA SER A 27 9.20 -39.86 -6.21
C SER A 27 10.63 -39.34 -6.43
N VAL A 28 11.60 -40.24 -6.28
CA VAL A 28 13.02 -40.05 -6.66
C VAL A 28 13.24 -40.78 -7.98
N SER A 29 14.17 -40.27 -8.81
CA SER A 29 14.73 -40.85 -10.07
C SER A 29 14.37 -40.06 -11.33
N HIS A 30 15.25 -39.88 -12.33
CA HIS A 30 16.71 -40.16 -12.44
C HIS A 30 17.28 -39.22 -13.53
N ALA A 31 18.61 -39.03 -13.58
CA ALA A 31 19.27 -38.15 -14.55
C ALA A 31 19.58 -38.85 -15.90
N ILE A 32 19.55 -38.11 -17.02
CA ILE A 32 20.20 -38.45 -18.30
C ILE A 32 20.70 -37.17 -19.00
N GLU A 33 21.98 -37.20 -19.36
CA GLU A 33 22.70 -36.37 -20.34
C GLU A 33 23.52 -37.36 -21.23
N PRO A 34 24.23 -36.95 -22.30
CA PRO A 34 24.01 -35.86 -23.27
C PRO A 34 24.11 -36.39 -24.75
N ASN A 35 24.01 -35.54 -25.80
CA ASN A 35 25.06 -35.45 -26.86
C ASN A 35 24.87 -34.39 -27.98
N GLU A 36 26.03 -33.90 -28.43
CA GLU A 36 26.47 -33.35 -29.74
C GLU A 36 25.51 -33.12 -30.94
N ARG A 37 25.67 -31.98 -31.65
CA ARG A 37 26.42 -31.85 -32.94
C ARG A 37 26.31 -30.41 -33.54
N VAL A 38 27.44 -29.70 -33.76
CA VAL A 38 28.24 -29.52 -35.01
C VAL A 38 27.75 -28.41 -35.97
N SER A 39 28.61 -27.38 -36.12
CA SER A 39 28.99 -26.55 -37.31
C SER A 39 27.93 -26.07 -38.32
N SER A 40 27.97 -24.85 -38.87
CA SER A 40 29.11 -24.23 -39.57
C SER A 40 28.82 -22.77 -40.00
N ALA A 41 29.86 -21.93 -40.12
CA ALA A 41 29.83 -20.70 -40.93
C ALA A 41 31.25 -20.29 -41.37
N THR A 42 31.43 -20.26 -42.68
CA THR A 42 32.64 -20.13 -43.50
C THR A 42 33.43 -18.82 -43.32
N ALA A 43 34.75 -18.87 -43.59
CA ALA A 43 35.63 -17.71 -43.72
C ALA A 43 35.78 -17.23 -45.18
N SER A 44 36.28 -16.01 -45.37
CA SER A 44 36.80 -15.51 -46.66
C SER A 44 37.93 -14.49 -46.49
N THR A 45 39.08 -14.77 -47.10
CA THR A 45 40.23 -13.90 -47.42
C THR A 45 39.82 -12.79 -48.43
N ASP A 46 40.60 -11.78 -48.86
CA ASP A 46 42.07 -11.58 -48.90
C ASP A 46 42.50 -10.10 -49.16
N THR A 47 43.82 -9.83 -49.08
CA THR A 47 44.60 -8.73 -49.73
C THR A 47 44.23 -7.26 -49.46
N THR A 48 45.19 -6.38 -49.13
CA THR A 48 46.18 -5.82 -50.08
C THR A 48 47.40 -5.23 -49.36
N SER A 49 48.57 -5.26 -50.03
CA SER A 49 49.86 -4.83 -49.49
C SER A 49 50.39 -3.52 -50.09
N THR A 50 51.43 -2.98 -49.44
CA THR A 50 52.48 -2.11 -50.01
C THR A 50 52.17 -0.62 -50.22
N ILE A 51 52.92 0.26 -49.54
CA ILE A 51 53.55 1.46 -50.13
C ILE A 51 54.79 1.87 -49.28
N ILE A 52 55.95 1.69 -49.91
CA ILE A 52 57.15 2.55 -49.91
C ILE A 52 57.99 2.72 -48.63
N GLU A 53 59.23 2.25 -48.80
CA GLU A 53 60.46 2.49 -48.03
C GLU A 53 60.98 3.96 -48.08
N ASN A 54 61.94 4.28 -47.21
CA ASN A 54 62.80 5.48 -47.17
C ASN A 54 62.27 6.74 -46.45
N ILE A 55 62.65 6.88 -45.17
CA ILE A 55 63.64 7.91 -44.80
C ILE A 55 64.75 7.26 -43.96
N ARG A 56 66.00 7.41 -44.42
CA ARG A 56 67.23 7.00 -43.73
C ARG A 56 67.70 8.05 -42.73
N GLN A 57 68.33 7.57 -41.66
CA GLN A 57 69.55 8.12 -41.00
C GLN A 57 69.68 9.63 -40.70
N ALA A 58 69.82 9.96 -39.41
CA ALA A 58 71.03 10.58 -38.83
C ALA A 58 70.83 10.65 -37.28
N GLN A 59 71.56 9.97 -36.40
CA GLN A 59 73.01 9.90 -36.14
C GLN A 59 73.46 10.87 -35.03
N LEU A 60 73.93 10.30 -33.92
CA LEU A 60 75.03 10.77 -33.07
C LEU A 60 75.41 9.63 -32.10
N GLY A 61 76.55 8.97 -32.33
CA GLY A 61 77.29 8.29 -31.26
C GLY A 61 78.03 9.36 -30.42
N LEU A 62 78.55 9.11 -29.23
CA LEU A 62 79.61 8.19 -28.77
C LEU A 62 79.65 8.40 -27.22
N ASP A 63 80.24 7.60 -26.31
CA ASP A 63 81.28 6.58 -26.38
C ASP A 63 81.22 5.63 -25.16
N SER A 64 81.79 4.42 -25.35
CA SER A 64 82.61 3.61 -24.41
C SER A 64 82.13 3.08 -23.03
N ASP A 65 82.27 1.76 -22.87
CA ASP A 65 82.70 0.97 -21.69
C ASP A 65 82.18 1.30 -20.28
N SER A 66 81.33 0.42 -19.74
CA SER A 66 81.76 -0.59 -18.75
C SER A 66 80.68 -1.65 -18.50
N THR A 67 81.06 -2.94 -18.51
CA THR A 67 80.14 -4.05 -18.27
C THR A 67 80.17 -4.47 -16.80
N GLU A 68 79.32 -3.87 -15.96
CA GLU A 68 78.93 -4.47 -14.68
C GLU A 68 77.58 -5.18 -14.86
N TYR A 69 77.58 -6.50 -14.66
CA TYR A 69 76.37 -7.32 -14.69
C TYR A 69 75.61 -7.15 -13.37
N TYR A 70 74.96 -5.99 -13.21
CA TYR A 70 73.80 -5.90 -12.34
C TYR A 70 72.65 -6.61 -13.05
N GLU A 71 72.01 -7.59 -12.39
CA GLU A 71 70.65 -7.94 -12.80
C GLU A 71 69.78 -6.70 -12.59
N ALA A 72 69.35 -6.10 -13.68
CA ALA A 72 68.57 -4.87 -13.63
C ALA A 72 67.17 -5.19 -13.11
N GLU A 73 66.92 -4.91 -11.83
CA GLU A 73 65.57 -4.81 -11.30
C GLU A 73 64.81 -3.77 -12.14
N LEU A 74 63.75 -4.21 -12.83
CA LEU A 74 62.97 -3.39 -13.73
C LEU A 74 61.64 -3.02 -13.07
N ASP A 75 61.48 -1.74 -12.75
CA ASP A 75 60.20 -1.18 -12.33
C ASP A 75 59.21 -1.17 -13.51
N LEU A 76 58.12 -1.90 -13.36
CA LEU A 76 57.07 -2.03 -14.37
C LEU A 76 55.73 -1.54 -13.81
N TYR A 77 55.09 -0.64 -14.54
CA TYR A 77 53.67 -0.33 -14.35
C TYR A 77 52.88 -1.06 -15.44
N LEU A 78 52.09 -2.06 -15.03
CA LEU A 78 51.40 -2.96 -15.94
C LEU A 78 49.88 -2.76 -15.84
N GLU A 79 49.18 -2.76 -16.97
CA GLU A 79 47.72 -2.83 -16.98
C GLU A 79 47.30 -4.25 -16.59
N VAL A 80 46.70 -4.40 -15.41
CA VAL A 80 46.35 -5.70 -14.84
C VAL A 80 44.91 -6.08 -15.14
N THR A 81 44.69 -7.33 -15.56
CA THR A 81 43.38 -7.96 -15.60
C THR A 81 43.34 -9.16 -14.65
N LEU A 82 42.61 -9.05 -13.55
CA LEU A 82 42.40 -10.14 -12.59
C LEU A 82 41.03 -10.79 -12.84
N ASN A 83 41.00 -12.11 -13.05
CA ASN A 83 39.76 -12.87 -13.26
C ASN A 83 38.81 -12.22 -14.30
N GLN A 84 39.40 -11.76 -15.42
CA GLN A 84 38.73 -11.06 -16.53
C GLN A 84 38.20 -9.64 -16.23
N THR A 85 38.44 -9.11 -15.02
CA THR A 85 38.12 -7.71 -14.66
C THR A 85 39.39 -6.86 -14.78
N SER A 86 39.31 -5.65 -15.34
CA SER A 86 40.46 -4.72 -15.35
C SER A 86 40.61 -4.07 -13.98
N SER A 87 41.81 -4.15 -13.43
CA SER A 87 42.20 -3.57 -12.14
C SER A 87 43.02 -2.28 -12.30
N GLY A 88 43.23 -1.82 -13.54
CA GLY A 88 44.02 -0.63 -13.86
C GLY A 88 45.53 -0.87 -13.88
N LEU A 89 46.30 0.21 -13.81
CA LEU A 89 47.76 0.18 -13.76
C LEU A 89 48.25 -0.10 -12.33
N VAL A 90 49.07 -1.13 -12.18
CA VAL A 90 49.66 -1.55 -10.89
C VAL A 90 51.17 -1.73 -11.07
N HIS A 91 51.92 -1.43 -10.01
CA HIS A 91 53.39 -1.52 -9.96
C HIS A 91 53.86 -2.95 -9.64
N PHE A 92 54.90 -3.38 -10.35
CA PHE A 92 55.61 -4.64 -10.16
C PHE A 92 57.11 -4.42 -10.37
N VAL A 93 57.93 -5.26 -9.73
CA VAL A 93 59.37 -5.34 -9.98
C VAL A 93 59.65 -6.62 -10.74
N TYR A 94 60.36 -6.54 -11.87
CA TYR A 94 60.82 -7.71 -12.61
C TYR A 94 62.30 -7.97 -12.33
N ARG A 95 62.60 -9.15 -11.79
CA ARG A 95 63.95 -9.62 -11.39
C ARG A 95 64.00 -11.15 -11.35
N GLU A 96 65.16 -11.74 -11.62
CA GLU A 96 65.34 -13.21 -11.66
C GLU A 96 64.29 -13.93 -12.56
N ASP A 97 63.99 -13.34 -13.73
CA ASP A 97 62.93 -13.74 -14.67
C ASP A 97 61.48 -13.80 -14.10
N GLN A 98 61.25 -13.27 -12.89
CA GLN A 98 59.97 -13.31 -12.18
C GLN A 98 59.37 -11.92 -11.95
N LEU A 99 58.04 -11.86 -11.87
CA LEU A 99 57.30 -10.68 -11.42
C LEU A 99 57.08 -10.73 -9.91
N TRP A 100 57.46 -9.65 -9.25
CA TRP A 100 57.32 -9.43 -7.82
C TRP A 100 56.39 -8.23 -7.57
N ALA A 101 55.60 -8.30 -6.52
CA ALA A 101 54.68 -7.23 -6.10
C ALA A 101 54.90 -6.91 -4.61
N ASN A 102 54.76 -5.65 -4.21
CA ASN A 102 54.64 -5.32 -2.79
C ASN A 102 53.25 -5.72 -2.25
N ALA A 103 53.14 -5.83 -0.93
CA ALA A 103 51.88 -6.16 -0.28
C ALA A 103 50.74 -5.18 -0.67
N ASP A 104 51.02 -3.88 -0.81
CA ASP A 104 49.99 -2.91 -1.19
C ASP A 104 49.45 -3.13 -2.61
N ALA A 105 50.30 -3.49 -3.59
CA ALA A 105 49.84 -3.82 -4.95
C ALA A 105 48.97 -5.08 -4.96
N LEU A 106 49.33 -6.10 -4.18
CA LEU A 106 48.52 -7.32 -4.03
C LEU A 106 47.19 -7.04 -3.33
N GLN A 107 47.19 -6.23 -2.27
CA GLN A 107 45.96 -5.79 -1.59
C GLN A 107 45.08 -4.90 -2.49
N GLN A 108 45.68 -4.01 -3.31
CA GLN A 108 44.96 -3.22 -4.32
C GLN A 108 44.30 -4.12 -5.38
N LEU A 109 44.95 -5.23 -5.73
CA LEU A 109 44.38 -6.27 -6.60
C LEU A 109 43.37 -7.17 -5.87
N GLY A 110 43.18 -7.01 -4.56
CA GLY A 110 42.23 -7.76 -3.75
C GLY A 110 42.73 -9.11 -3.25
N PHE A 111 44.04 -9.36 -3.21
CA PHE A 111 44.62 -10.59 -2.64
C PHE A 111 44.69 -10.54 -1.10
N VAL A 112 44.45 -11.68 -0.45
CA VAL A 112 44.63 -11.87 0.99
C VAL A 112 46.13 -12.03 1.28
N VAL A 113 46.76 -10.95 1.75
CA VAL A 113 48.18 -10.91 2.14
C VAL A 113 48.30 -10.67 3.65
N PRO A 114 49.20 -11.34 4.38
CA PRO A 114 49.44 -11.04 5.79
C PRO A 114 49.79 -9.56 6.01
N PRO A 115 49.15 -8.86 6.97
CA PRO A 115 49.53 -7.49 7.31
C PRO A 115 50.99 -7.45 7.78
N ASP A 116 51.64 -6.31 7.55
CA ASP A 116 53.04 -6.01 7.90
C ASP A 116 54.13 -6.71 7.05
N SER A 117 53.80 -7.26 5.88
CA SER A 117 54.80 -7.71 4.90
C SER A 117 55.38 -6.55 4.09
N THR A 118 56.54 -6.04 4.51
CA THR A 118 57.35 -5.03 3.78
C THR A 118 58.26 -5.60 2.70
N GLU A 119 58.23 -6.92 2.51
CA GLU A 119 59.06 -7.64 1.53
C GLU A 119 58.30 -7.80 0.19
N LEU A 120 59.04 -7.76 -0.93
CA LEU A 120 58.48 -8.07 -2.24
C LEU A 120 58.06 -9.55 -2.29
N ILE A 121 56.84 -9.82 -2.75
CA ILE A 121 56.28 -11.17 -2.87
C ILE A 121 56.36 -11.60 -4.35
N PRO A 122 56.98 -12.75 -4.68
CA PRO A 122 57.01 -13.25 -6.05
C PRO A 122 55.64 -13.81 -6.40
N LEU A 123 55.03 -13.38 -7.51
CA LEU A 123 53.69 -13.84 -7.91
C LEU A 123 53.62 -15.37 -8.06
N ASN A 124 54.73 -16.00 -8.48
CA ASN A 124 54.85 -17.46 -8.64
C ASN A 124 54.73 -18.26 -7.33
N SER A 125 54.84 -17.60 -6.16
CA SER A 125 54.64 -18.23 -4.85
C SER A 125 53.16 -18.39 -4.45
N LEU A 126 52.26 -17.70 -5.13
CA LEU A 126 50.83 -17.75 -4.86
C LEU A 126 50.24 -19.02 -5.48
N PRO A 127 49.66 -19.95 -4.69
CA PRO A 127 49.24 -21.26 -5.17
C PRO A 127 48.09 -21.15 -6.19
N ASP A 128 48.20 -21.93 -7.27
CA ASP A 128 47.25 -21.96 -8.39
C ASP A 128 47.01 -20.61 -9.11
N LEU A 129 47.84 -19.59 -8.89
CA LEU A 129 47.80 -18.35 -9.64
C LEU A 129 48.37 -18.56 -11.06
N GLN A 130 47.55 -18.32 -12.09
CA GLN A 130 48.03 -18.30 -13.48
C GLN A 130 48.42 -16.88 -13.88
N ILE A 131 49.61 -16.75 -14.46
CA ILE A 131 50.25 -15.48 -14.80
C ILE A 131 50.56 -15.47 -16.30
N ASP A 132 49.98 -14.52 -17.03
CA ASP A 132 50.21 -14.29 -18.46
C ASP A 132 50.69 -12.83 -18.64
N TYR A 133 52.01 -12.67 -18.76
CA TYR A 133 52.69 -11.37 -18.87
C TYR A 133 53.09 -11.09 -20.32
N ASN A 134 52.63 -9.95 -20.86
CA ASN A 134 52.98 -9.52 -22.21
C ASN A 134 53.81 -8.24 -22.19
N ALA A 135 55.14 -8.39 -22.18
CA ALA A 135 56.10 -7.29 -22.15
C ALA A 135 55.90 -6.25 -23.28
N ARG A 136 55.50 -6.66 -24.49
CA ARG A 136 55.31 -5.73 -25.63
C ARG A 136 54.08 -4.84 -25.46
N ARG A 137 53.10 -5.26 -24.67
CA ARG A 137 51.85 -4.54 -24.43
C ARG A 137 51.77 -3.91 -23.03
N GLN A 138 52.75 -4.19 -22.16
CA GLN A 138 52.73 -3.82 -20.74
C GLN A 138 51.44 -4.27 -20.02
N THR A 139 50.90 -5.42 -20.42
CA THR A 139 49.69 -6.02 -19.81
C THR A 139 50.04 -7.25 -19.00
N LEU A 140 49.40 -7.39 -17.84
CA LEU A 140 49.48 -8.57 -16.99
C LEU A 140 48.08 -9.17 -16.82
N LYS A 141 47.91 -10.45 -17.13
CA LYS A 141 46.68 -11.18 -16.90
C LYS A 141 46.88 -12.20 -15.80
N LEU A 142 46.05 -12.10 -14.76
CA LEU A 142 46.07 -12.95 -13.58
C LEU A 142 44.76 -13.73 -13.50
N ILE A 143 44.85 -15.04 -13.30
CA ILE A 143 43.70 -15.88 -12.96
C ILE A 143 43.98 -16.52 -11.60
N ALA A 144 43.25 -16.05 -10.59
CA ALA A 144 43.45 -16.43 -9.19
C ALA A 144 42.22 -17.18 -8.65
N PRO A 145 42.40 -18.26 -7.89
CA PRO A 145 41.30 -18.92 -7.20
C PRO A 145 40.71 -18.01 -6.11
N LEU A 146 39.39 -18.12 -5.88
CA LEU A 146 38.62 -17.19 -5.03
C LEU A 146 39.04 -17.21 -3.54
N ASN A 147 39.74 -18.25 -3.09
CA ASN A 147 40.26 -18.36 -1.72
C ASN A 147 41.52 -17.49 -1.47
N LEU A 148 42.18 -17.00 -2.52
CA LEU A 148 43.27 -16.03 -2.42
C LEU A 148 42.80 -14.58 -2.46
N LEU A 149 41.49 -14.32 -2.65
CA LEU A 149 40.95 -12.98 -2.86
C LEU A 149 39.99 -12.57 -1.74
N ASP A 150 40.16 -11.35 -1.21
CA ASP A 150 39.22 -10.72 -0.28
C ASP A 150 38.09 -10.03 -1.07
N LEU A 151 37.12 -10.84 -1.50
CA LEU A 151 36.02 -10.38 -2.35
C LEU A 151 34.84 -9.89 -1.51
N ASP A 152 34.72 -8.57 -1.45
CA ASP A 152 33.57 -7.88 -0.86
C ASP A 152 32.25 -8.37 -1.48
N THR A 153 31.24 -8.61 -0.64
CA THR A 153 29.94 -9.10 -1.13
C THR A 153 29.21 -7.99 -1.88
N THR A 154 29.25 -8.01 -3.21
CA THR A 154 28.58 -7.03 -4.08
C THR A 154 27.06 -7.05 -3.91
N VAL A 155 26.56 -6.31 -2.92
CA VAL A 155 25.13 -5.98 -2.80
C VAL A 155 24.78 -4.98 -3.89
N ARG A 156 24.38 -5.50 -5.06
CA ARG A 156 23.99 -4.71 -6.24
C ARG A 156 22.65 -4.01 -6.05
N ASN A 157 22.56 -3.12 -5.07
CA ASN A 157 21.39 -2.28 -4.82
C ASN A 157 21.75 -0.88 -4.30
N THR A 158 22.87 -0.32 -4.76
CA THR A 158 23.20 1.09 -4.61
C THR A 158 22.55 1.91 -5.73
N ARG A 159 21.20 1.95 -5.75
CA ARG A 159 20.58 3.23 -6.08
C ARG A 159 21.05 4.17 -4.98
N SER A 160 21.95 5.10 -5.32
CA SER A 160 22.26 6.21 -4.42
C SER A 160 20.95 6.94 -4.15
N ASN A 161 20.35 6.68 -2.99
CA ASN A 161 19.27 7.49 -2.47
C ASN A 161 19.87 8.85 -2.14
N GLN A 162 20.06 9.68 -3.17
CA GLN A 162 20.25 11.11 -3.01
C GLN A 162 19.04 11.58 -2.21
N ARG A 163 19.28 11.88 -0.93
CA ARG A 163 18.28 12.40 -0.01
C ARG A 163 17.87 13.77 -0.53
N LEU A 164 16.78 13.79 -1.28
CA LEU A 164 16.17 15.01 -1.79
C LEU A 164 15.77 15.83 -0.57
N GLN A 165 16.44 16.98 -0.37
CA GLN A 165 16.02 17.94 0.63
C GLN A 165 14.76 18.65 0.11
N PRO A 166 13.59 18.46 0.73
CA PRO A 166 12.35 19.04 0.24
C PRO A 166 12.33 20.54 0.56
N THR A 167 12.32 21.37 -0.49
CA THR A 167 12.17 22.83 -0.33
C THR A 167 10.70 23.21 -0.28
N ALA A 168 10.24 23.72 0.87
CA ALA A 168 8.88 24.22 1.06
C ALA A 168 8.83 25.74 0.94
N SER A 169 8.53 26.25 -0.26
CA SER A 169 8.22 27.67 -0.46
C SER A 169 6.94 28.04 0.30
N PRO A 170 6.87 29.21 0.96
CA PRO A 170 5.66 29.66 1.63
C PRO A 170 4.45 29.72 0.68
N GLY A 171 3.31 29.20 1.15
CA GLY A 171 2.08 29.21 0.38
C GLY A 171 0.86 28.78 1.19
N MET A 172 -0.29 28.84 0.51
CA MET A 172 -1.59 28.42 1.05
C MET A 172 -2.34 27.59 0.02
N LEU A 173 -3.17 26.67 0.50
CA LEU A 173 -4.06 25.82 -0.28
C LEU A 173 -5.44 25.82 0.38
N LEU A 174 -6.49 25.86 -0.44
CA LEU A 174 -7.86 25.55 -0.05
C LEU A 174 -8.34 24.37 -0.89
N ASN A 175 -8.37 23.16 -0.32
CA ASN A 175 -9.15 22.07 -0.90
C ASN A 175 -10.63 22.32 -0.55
N TYR A 176 -11.51 22.09 -1.52
CA TYR A 176 -12.95 22.15 -1.33
C TYR A 176 -13.63 20.94 -1.96
N ASP A 177 -14.72 20.53 -1.33
CA ASP A 177 -15.56 19.43 -1.74
C ASP A 177 -17.01 19.80 -1.43
N ILE A 178 -17.79 20.11 -2.45
CA ILE A 178 -19.13 20.72 -2.33
C ILE A 178 -20.15 19.78 -2.96
N TYR A 179 -21.30 19.61 -2.32
CA TYR A 179 -22.42 18.84 -2.84
C TYR A 179 -23.75 19.48 -2.50
N GLY A 180 -24.73 19.34 -3.40
CA GLY A 180 -26.14 19.52 -3.07
C GLY A 180 -26.99 18.36 -3.59
N SER A 181 -28.03 18.00 -2.83
CA SER A 181 -29.09 17.09 -3.27
C SER A 181 -30.49 17.64 -3.00
N GLN A 182 -31.44 17.16 -3.79
CA GLN A 182 -32.86 17.40 -3.62
C GLN A 182 -33.62 16.11 -3.96
N THR A 183 -34.38 15.60 -3.01
CA THR A 183 -35.34 14.51 -3.20
C THR A 183 -36.74 15.09 -3.35
N GLN A 184 -37.55 14.54 -4.25
CA GLN A 184 -38.93 14.97 -4.47
C GLN A 184 -39.75 14.88 -3.16
N GLY A 185 -40.54 15.91 -2.85
CA GLY A 185 -41.35 15.98 -1.63
C GLY A 185 -40.56 16.09 -0.31
N SER A 186 -39.22 16.16 -0.36
CA SER A 186 -38.33 16.11 0.78
C SER A 186 -37.46 17.37 0.91
N ALA A 187 -36.70 17.46 2.00
CA ALA A 187 -35.78 18.57 2.23
C ALA A 187 -34.68 18.64 1.15
N LYS A 188 -34.20 19.85 0.86
CA LYS A 188 -32.98 20.07 0.06
C LYS A 188 -31.79 20.15 0.99
N ASN A 189 -30.67 19.55 0.59
CA ASN A 189 -29.45 19.54 1.39
C ASN A 189 -28.30 20.12 0.57
N LEU A 190 -27.48 20.97 1.17
CA LEU A 190 -26.25 21.51 0.62
C LEU A 190 -25.16 21.34 1.67
N SER A 191 -24.02 20.79 1.30
CA SER A 191 -22.92 20.61 2.23
C SER A 191 -21.57 20.85 1.56
N ALA A 192 -20.59 21.27 2.35
CA ALA A 192 -19.24 21.54 1.91
C ALA A 192 -18.22 21.07 2.95
N PHE A 193 -17.28 20.23 2.54
CA PHE A 193 -16.04 19.99 3.26
C PHE A 193 -14.95 20.94 2.72
N THR A 194 -14.19 21.54 3.63
CA THR A 194 -13.06 22.42 3.29
C THR A 194 -11.83 22.04 4.10
N GLU A 195 -10.66 22.15 3.47
CA GLU A 195 -9.36 22.10 4.14
C GLU A 195 -8.56 23.35 3.75
N LEU A 196 -8.32 24.23 4.72
CA LEU A 196 -7.37 25.33 4.58
C LEU A 196 -6.00 24.89 5.10
N ARG A 197 -4.99 24.90 4.24
CA ARG A 197 -3.62 24.49 4.54
C ARG A 197 -2.65 25.63 4.26
N ALA A 198 -1.95 26.13 5.27
CA ALA A 198 -0.81 27.03 5.12
C ALA A 198 0.49 26.24 5.34
N PHE A 199 1.51 26.49 4.53
CA PHE A 199 2.76 25.72 4.56
C PHE A 199 3.98 26.60 4.30
N SER A 200 5.09 26.29 4.96
CA SER A 200 6.43 26.83 4.69
C SER A 200 7.52 25.88 5.23
N ASP A 201 8.78 26.31 5.16
CA ASP A 201 9.94 25.78 5.91
C ASP A 201 9.68 25.53 7.42
N LEU A 202 8.78 26.29 8.04
CA LEU A 202 8.41 26.12 9.44
C LEU A 202 7.57 24.88 9.67
N GLY A 203 6.75 24.47 8.69
CA GLY A 203 5.87 23.30 8.76
C GLY A 203 4.57 23.52 7.98
N VAL A 204 3.58 22.66 8.23
CA VAL A 204 2.26 22.69 7.60
C VAL A 204 1.20 22.85 8.69
N LEU A 205 0.45 23.94 8.65
CA LEU A 205 -0.77 24.16 9.42
C LEU A 205 -1.97 23.81 8.54
N SER A 206 -2.78 22.82 8.93
CA SER A 206 -4.03 22.46 8.26
C SER A 206 -5.22 22.62 9.22
N SER A 207 -6.34 23.10 8.69
CA SER A 207 -7.62 23.17 9.39
C SER A 207 -8.75 22.74 8.48
N THR A 208 -9.56 21.80 8.96
CA THR A 208 -10.69 21.22 8.23
C THR A 208 -12.03 21.62 8.86
N ALA A 209 -13.04 21.79 8.02
CA ALA A 209 -14.40 22.10 8.45
C ALA A 209 -15.44 21.44 7.55
N LEU A 210 -16.58 21.13 8.16
CA LEU A 210 -17.79 20.65 7.50
C LEU A 210 -18.89 21.69 7.67
N THR A 211 -19.40 22.23 6.57
CA THR A 211 -20.62 23.03 6.52
C THR A 211 -21.76 22.18 5.98
N THR A 212 -22.92 22.25 6.62
CA THR A 212 -24.17 21.60 6.17
C THR A 212 -25.30 22.61 6.27
N ALA A 213 -26.10 22.73 5.22
CA ALA A 213 -27.27 23.58 5.16
C ALA A 213 -28.47 22.78 4.63
N THR A 214 -29.60 22.85 5.32
CA THR A 214 -30.82 22.12 4.95
C THR A 214 -32.00 23.07 4.79
N HIS A 215 -32.85 22.77 3.82
CA HIS A 215 -34.10 23.49 3.55
C HIS A 215 -35.24 22.50 3.61
N SER A 216 -35.96 22.49 4.73
CA SER A 216 -37.08 21.58 5.00
C SER A 216 -38.19 21.67 3.95
N ALA A 217 -38.89 20.55 3.71
CA ALA A 217 -40.11 20.54 2.92
C ALA A 217 -41.33 20.90 3.79
N GLY A 218 -42.22 21.74 3.27
CA GLY A 218 -43.56 21.95 3.83
C GLY A 218 -43.68 22.92 5.02
N ASN A 219 -42.61 23.56 5.48
CA ASN A 219 -42.72 24.60 6.51
C ASN A 219 -42.93 25.99 5.86
N ASN A 220 -43.60 26.91 6.57
CA ASN A 220 -43.88 28.25 6.05
C ASN A 220 -42.67 29.22 6.14
N ASP A 221 -41.67 28.90 6.98
CA ASP A 221 -40.37 29.56 6.93
C ASP A 221 -39.57 29.11 5.71
N LYS A 222 -39.02 30.09 4.98
CA LYS A 222 -38.33 29.90 3.69
C LYS A 222 -36.81 29.84 3.81
N ASP A 223 -36.31 29.81 5.05
CA ASP A 223 -34.89 30.01 5.34
C ASP A 223 -34.16 28.67 5.43
N TRP A 224 -32.89 28.68 5.03
CA TRP A 224 -31.99 27.53 5.16
C TRP A 224 -31.43 27.47 6.58
N ASP A 225 -31.57 26.34 7.26
CA ASP A 225 -30.84 26.09 8.51
C ASP A 225 -29.41 25.67 8.17
N GLY A 226 -28.43 26.45 8.64
CA GLY A 226 -27.02 26.33 8.26
C GLY A 226 -26.10 26.16 9.46
N ARG A 227 -25.34 25.06 9.48
CA ARG A 227 -24.37 24.72 10.51
C ARG A 227 -22.97 24.58 9.91
N THR A 228 -21.96 25.08 10.61
CA THR A 228 -20.55 24.79 10.31
C THR A 228 -19.87 24.23 11.54
N VAL A 229 -19.19 23.09 11.38
CA VAL A 229 -18.45 22.39 12.43
C VAL A 229 -16.98 22.27 12.04
N ARG A 230 -16.09 22.68 12.93
CA ARG A 230 -14.64 22.48 12.79
C ARG A 230 -14.29 21.03 13.12
N LEU A 231 -13.58 20.38 12.22
CA LEU A 231 -13.19 18.98 12.32
C LEU A 231 -11.84 18.85 13.04
N ASP A 232 -10.75 18.81 12.28
CA ASP A 232 -9.36 18.73 12.76
C ASP A 232 -8.60 20.03 12.44
N THR A 233 -7.80 20.52 13.38
CA THR A 233 -6.86 21.63 13.18
C THR A 233 -5.52 21.26 13.79
N ASN A 234 -4.48 21.09 12.97
CA ASN A 234 -3.14 20.77 13.45
C ASN A 234 -2.03 21.47 12.66
N TRP A 235 -0.93 21.71 13.36
CA TRP A 235 0.37 22.01 12.79
C TRP A 235 1.22 20.75 12.78
N SER A 236 2.04 20.57 11.74
CA SER A 236 2.96 19.45 11.63
C SER A 236 4.30 19.87 11.02
N LYS A 237 5.39 19.24 11.49
CA LYS A 237 6.73 19.40 10.91
C LYS A 237 7.40 18.04 10.77
N SER A 238 7.91 17.76 9.58
CA SER A 238 8.62 16.53 9.26
C SER A 238 10.12 16.77 9.12
N PHE A 239 10.91 15.79 9.53
CA PHE A 239 12.37 15.79 9.50
C PHE A 239 12.84 14.55 8.72
N PRO A 240 12.95 14.61 7.37
CA PRO A 240 13.23 13.44 6.55
C PRO A 240 14.53 12.72 6.90
N ASP A 241 15.57 13.45 7.29
CA ASP A 241 16.86 12.89 7.73
C ASP A 241 16.77 12.07 9.02
N LYS A 242 15.74 12.31 9.85
CA LYS A 242 15.49 11.60 11.11
C LYS A 242 14.31 10.65 11.04
N LEU A 243 13.63 10.55 9.89
CA LEU A 243 12.37 9.80 9.71
C LEU A 243 11.32 10.16 10.78
N LEU A 244 11.24 11.43 11.17
CA LEU A 244 10.44 11.90 12.31
C LEU A 244 9.39 12.90 11.85
N THR A 245 8.17 12.81 12.39
CA THR A 245 7.16 13.87 12.30
C THR A 245 6.69 14.27 13.70
N VAL A 246 6.61 15.58 13.93
CA VAL A 246 6.00 16.20 15.11
C VAL A 246 4.68 16.85 14.68
N ARG A 247 3.62 16.69 15.48
CA ARG A 247 2.31 17.31 15.27
C ARG A 247 1.79 17.95 16.56
N ALA A 248 1.02 19.02 16.42
CA ALA A 248 0.37 19.74 17.52
C ALA A 248 -1.03 20.22 17.09
N GLY A 249 -2.03 20.06 17.96
CA GLY A 249 -3.45 20.33 17.67
C GLY A 249 -4.27 19.04 17.66
N ASP A 250 -5.28 18.94 16.80
CA ASP A 250 -6.03 17.69 16.63
C ASP A 250 -5.19 16.63 15.92
N ILE A 251 -4.88 15.58 16.66
CA ILE A 251 -4.03 14.45 16.26
C ILE A 251 -4.79 13.13 16.40
N LEU A 252 -4.23 12.09 15.80
CA LEU A 252 -4.73 10.72 15.85
C LEU A 252 -3.59 9.84 16.38
N THR A 253 -3.81 9.10 17.48
CA THR A 253 -2.74 8.31 18.12
C THR A 253 -2.24 7.19 17.22
N GLY A 254 -0.96 6.84 17.31
CA GLY A 254 -0.46 5.62 16.70
C GLY A 254 -1.14 4.40 17.32
N ALA A 255 -1.46 3.41 16.48
CA ALA A 255 -2.12 2.17 16.87
C ALA A 255 -1.40 0.96 16.27
N LEU A 256 -1.51 -0.16 16.95
CA LEU A 256 -1.03 -1.47 16.50
C LEU A 256 -2.21 -2.27 15.92
N SER A 257 -1.96 -3.43 15.32
CA SER A 257 -3.03 -4.29 14.77
C SER A 257 -4.04 -4.82 15.81
N TRP A 258 -3.72 -4.66 17.10
CA TRP A 258 -4.49 -5.11 18.25
C TRP A 258 -4.93 -3.98 19.18
N THR A 259 -4.58 -2.72 18.89
CA THR A 259 -5.06 -1.54 19.62
C THR A 259 -5.88 -0.65 18.69
N ARG A 260 -6.67 0.27 19.24
CA ARG A 260 -7.39 1.26 18.43
C ARG A 260 -6.77 2.64 18.56
N SER A 261 -6.90 3.41 17.50
CA SER A 261 -6.46 4.80 17.48
C SER A 261 -7.54 5.72 18.08
N THR A 262 -7.12 6.72 18.84
CA THR A 262 -7.99 7.71 19.47
C THR A 262 -7.63 9.12 18.95
N ARG A 263 -8.64 9.97 18.75
CA ARG A 263 -8.43 11.39 18.39
C ARG A 263 -8.18 12.20 19.66
N LEU A 264 -7.08 12.95 19.71
CA LEU A 264 -6.72 13.82 20.83
C LEU A 264 -6.53 15.27 20.34
N GLY A 265 -6.83 16.25 21.19
CA GLY A 265 -6.25 17.59 21.08
C GLY A 265 -4.98 17.64 21.92
N GLY A 266 -3.81 17.74 21.28
CA GLY A 266 -2.54 17.62 21.99
C GLY A 266 -1.29 17.62 21.10
N LEU A 267 -0.28 16.87 21.52
CA LEU A 267 1.03 16.74 20.88
C LEU A 267 1.27 15.28 20.48
N GLN A 268 1.86 15.07 19.30
CA GLN A 268 2.32 13.78 18.82
C GLN A 268 3.76 13.91 18.30
N ILE A 269 4.59 12.93 18.63
CA ILE A 269 5.92 12.75 18.06
C ILE A 269 6.09 11.27 17.71
N GLY A 270 6.54 10.98 16.49
CA GLY A 270 6.73 9.60 16.07
C GLY A 270 7.47 9.46 14.76
N THR A 271 7.82 8.21 14.44
CA THR A 271 8.44 7.84 13.18
C THR A 271 7.48 8.00 12.02
N ASN A 272 8.03 8.36 10.88
CA ASN A 272 7.33 8.50 9.62
C ASN A 272 8.25 8.04 8.49
N PHE A 273 8.07 6.81 8.05
CA PHE A 273 8.86 6.23 6.96
C PHE A 273 8.45 6.75 5.58
N ASP A 274 7.26 7.35 5.43
CA ASP A 274 6.82 7.94 4.15
C ASP A 274 7.68 9.16 3.75
N LEU A 275 8.49 9.68 4.68
CA LEU A 275 9.52 10.70 4.41
C LEU A 275 10.69 10.17 3.57
N GLN A 276 10.86 8.84 3.47
CA GLN A 276 11.83 8.19 2.60
C GLN A 276 11.18 7.00 1.87
N PRO A 277 10.34 7.24 0.84
CA PRO A 277 9.53 6.21 0.19
C PRO A 277 10.33 5.13 -0.58
N TYR A 278 11.62 5.36 -0.81
CA TYR A 278 12.54 4.35 -1.35
C TYR A 278 13.17 3.45 -0.28
N MET A 279 12.87 3.68 1.00
CA MET A 279 13.29 2.83 2.11
C MET A 279 12.36 1.61 2.20
N ALA A 280 12.90 0.42 2.01
CA ALA A 280 12.15 -0.81 2.20
C ALA A 280 11.93 -1.04 3.72
N THR A 281 10.80 -0.59 4.25
CA THR A 281 10.42 -0.84 5.66
C THR A 281 10.01 -2.30 5.92
N THR A 282 9.52 -2.97 4.87
CA THR A 282 9.10 -4.37 4.86
C THR A 282 9.72 -5.10 3.65
N PRO A 283 9.67 -6.44 3.59
CA PRO A 283 9.66 -7.13 2.30
C PRO A 283 8.48 -6.59 1.46
N LEU A 284 8.75 -6.18 0.21
CA LEU A 284 7.89 -5.32 -0.62
C LEU A 284 6.59 -6.00 -1.13
N PRO A 285 5.49 -5.25 -1.47
CA PRO A 285 5.28 -3.78 -1.46
C PRO A 285 4.04 -3.33 -0.61
N SER A 286 3.22 -2.37 -1.06
CA SER A 286 2.33 -1.46 -0.28
C SER A 286 0.98 -1.18 -1.03
N PHE A 287 -0.01 -0.36 -0.63
CA PHE A 287 -0.13 0.84 0.25
C PHE A 287 -1.49 0.89 1.04
N PHE A 288 -1.90 2.07 1.55
CA PHE A 288 -3.04 2.33 2.47
C PHE A 288 -3.82 3.65 2.14
N GLY A 289 -5.00 3.87 2.75
CA GLY A 289 -5.83 5.10 2.67
C GLY A 289 -6.89 5.22 3.80
N SER A 290 -7.62 6.35 3.92
CA SER A 290 -8.60 6.62 5.02
C SER A 290 -9.79 7.55 4.63
N ALA A 291 -10.87 7.55 5.42
CA ALA A 291 -12.11 8.33 5.23
C ALA A 291 -12.43 9.24 6.45
N THR A 292 -13.22 10.32 6.26
CA THR A 292 -13.30 11.44 7.25
C THR A 292 -14.70 11.97 7.63
N LEU A 293 -15.82 11.38 7.17
CA LEU A 293 -17.19 11.94 7.37
C LEU A 293 -18.25 10.84 7.67
N PRO A 294 -19.37 11.17 8.36
CA PRO A 294 -20.52 10.27 8.51
C PRO A 294 -21.08 9.91 7.13
N SER A 295 -21.46 8.66 6.92
CA SER A 295 -21.66 8.11 5.57
C SER A 295 -22.60 6.90 5.56
N ALA A 296 -23.34 6.72 4.46
CA ALA A 296 -23.82 5.41 4.04
C ALA A 296 -22.66 4.66 3.37
N VAL A 297 -22.37 3.44 3.80
CA VAL A 297 -21.11 2.77 3.45
C VAL A 297 -21.37 1.47 2.71
N GLU A 298 -20.83 1.37 1.50
CA GLU A 298 -20.96 0.20 0.63
C GLU A 298 -19.58 -0.40 0.34
N LEU A 299 -19.27 -1.55 0.95
CA LEU A 299 -18.00 -2.25 0.71
C LEU A 299 -18.11 -3.12 -0.55
N TYR A 300 -17.32 -2.85 -1.59
CA TYR A 300 -17.22 -3.68 -2.79
C TYR A 300 -15.92 -4.49 -2.82
N VAL A 301 -15.91 -5.74 -2.34
CA VAL A 301 -14.71 -6.60 -2.45
C VAL A 301 -14.65 -7.23 -3.83
N ASN A 302 -13.56 -7.01 -4.57
CA ASN A 302 -13.38 -7.44 -5.96
C ASN A 302 -14.52 -6.97 -6.90
N GLY A 303 -15.10 -5.79 -6.64
CA GLY A 303 -16.19 -5.21 -7.43
C GLY A 303 -17.55 -5.87 -7.22
N LEU A 304 -17.84 -6.32 -5.98
CA LEU A 304 -19.12 -6.91 -5.54
C LEU A 304 -19.49 -6.35 -4.18
N LYS A 305 -20.69 -5.78 -4.05
CA LYS A 305 -21.20 -5.17 -2.81
C LYS A 305 -21.39 -6.24 -1.71
N GLN A 306 -20.44 -6.30 -0.78
CA GLN A 306 -20.43 -7.19 0.39
C GLN A 306 -21.20 -6.60 1.57
N TYR A 307 -21.31 -5.26 1.65
CA TYR A 307 -21.99 -4.56 2.75
C TYR A 307 -22.75 -3.34 2.24
N SER A 308 -23.79 -2.96 2.98
CA SER A 308 -24.56 -1.73 2.86
C SER A 308 -25.07 -1.39 4.25
N GLY A 309 -24.79 -0.20 4.75
CA GLY A 309 -25.32 0.25 6.04
C GLY A 309 -25.01 1.72 6.31
N ASP A 310 -25.87 2.36 7.08
CA ASP A 310 -25.66 3.73 7.56
C ASP A 310 -24.68 3.72 8.74
N VAL A 311 -23.68 4.60 8.68
CA VAL A 311 -22.62 4.66 9.69
C VAL A 311 -22.62 6.01 10.40
N PRO A 312 -22.75 6.03 11.75
CA PRO A 312 -22.79 7.26 12.52
C PRO A 312 -21.46 8.02 12.50
N THR A 313 -21.51 9.31 12.86
CA THR A 313 -20.36 10.22 12.87
C THR A 313 -19.23 9.75 13.80
N GLY A 314 -18.13 9.24 13.23
CA GLY A 314 -16.94 8.86 13.99
C GLY A 314 -15.95 8.02 13.18
N PRO A 315 -14.81 7.62 13.77
CA PRO A 315 -14.04 6.50 13.25
C PRO A 315 -14.90 5.23 13.36
N PHE A 316 -15.14 4.56 12.24
CA PHE A 316 -15.97 3.37 12.19
C PHE A 316 -15.15 2.16 11.76
N GLU A 317 -15.32 1.05 12.48
CA GLU A 317 -14.84 -0.25 12.04
C GLU A 317 -15.99 -0.97 11.35
N LEU A 318 -15.86 -1.18 10.04
CA LEU A 318 -16.77 -2.06 9.31
C LEU A 318 -16.51 -3.50 9.71
N GLN A 319 -17.29 -4.02 10.64
CA GLN A 319 -17.33 -5.44 10.99
C GLN A 319 -18.08 -6.23 9.90
N THR A 320 -17.57 -6.15 8.66
CA THR A 320 -18.07 -6.97 7.56
C THR A 320 -17.56 -8.39 7.70
N ALA A 321 -18.47 -9.34 7.48
CA ALA A 321 -18.12 -10.69 7.10
C ALA A 321 -17.04 -10.69 5.99
N PRO A 322 -16.19 -11.73 5.93
CA PRO A 322 -14.74 -11.55 5.94
C PRO A 322 -14.09 -10.98 4.68
N SER A 323 -13.00 -10.26 4.92
CA SER A 323 -11.97 -10.01 3.92
C SER A 323 -11.37 -11.32 3.38
N PHE A 324 -11.45 -11.52 2.06
CA PHE A 324 -10.80 -12.65 1.40
C PHE A 324 -9.28 -12.41 1.31
N SER A 325 -8.49 -13.28 1.94
CA SER A 325 -7.03 -13.22 1.96
C SER A 325 -6.38 -13.66 0.63
N GLY A 326 -6.61 -12.90 -0.43
CA GLY A 326 -5.96 -13.09 -1.73
C GLY A 326 -5.68 -11.75 -2.40
N VAL A 327 -4.99 -11.73 -3.54
CA VAL A 327 -4.77 -10.50 -4.32
C VAL A 327 -6.13 -9.95 -4.76
N GLY A 328 -6.63 -8.96 -4.04
CA GLY A 328 -7.98 -8.46 -4.15
C GLY A 328 -8.10 -7.03 -3.68
N ASN A 329 -8.80 -6.23 -4.48
CA ASN A 329 -9.05 -4.82 -4.18
C ASN A 329 -10.42 -4.74 -3.50
N ALA A 330 -10.46 -4.18 -2.29
CA ALA A 330 -11.68 -3.70 -1.68
C ALA A 330 -11.91 -2.26 -2.11
N GLN A 331 -12.99 -2.03 -2.82
CA GLN A 331 -13.43 -0.70 -3.21
C GLN A 331 -14.51 -0.27 -2.21
N LEU A 332 -14.16 0.51 -1.20
CA LEU A 332 -15.16 1.08 -0.30
C LEU A 332 -15.80 2.28 -0.98
N VAL A 333 -17.06 2.15 -1.38
CA VAL A 333 -17.86 3.28 -1.83
C VAL A 333 -18.47 3.91 -0.58
N VAL A 334 -17.78 4.93 -0.07
CA VAL A 334 -18.26 5.77 1.01
C VAL A 334 -19.16 6.82 0.40
N THR A 335 -20.48 6.67 0.56
CA THR A 335 -21.45 7.71 0.19
C THR A 335 -21.62 8.59 1.41
N ASP A 336 -20.95 9.75 1.44
CA ASP A 336 -20.94 10.63 2.62
C ASP A 336 -22.33 11.20 2.95
N ALA A 337 -22.46 11.91 4.08
CA ALA A 337 -23.67 12.66 4.45
C ALA A 337 -24.02 13.78 3.45
N LEU A 338 -23.20 13.95 2.41
CA LEU A 338 -23.41 14.79 1.25
C LEU A 338 -23.61 13.89 0.01
N GLY A 339 -24.17 12.68 0.16
CA GLY A 339 -24.51 11.75 -0.92
C GLY A 339 -23.45 11.54 -2.01
N GLN A 340 -22.16 11.79 -1.74
CA GLN A 340 -21.07 11.61 -2.70
C GLN A 340 -20.44 10.25 -2.51
N SER A 341 -20.65 9.36 -3.48
CA SER A 341 -19.98 8.07 -3.58
C SER A 341 -18.48 8.23 -3.84
N THR A 342 -17.69 8.46 -2.79
CA THR A 342 -16.23 8.41 -2.85
C THR A 342 -15.76 6.96 -2.83
N THR A 343 -15.24 6.50 -3.96
CA THR A 343 -14.51 5.23 -4.06
C THR A 343 -13.15 5.36 -3.38
N LEU A 344 -12.94 4.60 -2.32
CA LEU A 344 -11.64 4.37 -1.67
C LEU A 344 -11.19 2.94 -1.99
N GLU A 345 -10.15 2.79 -2.80
CA GLU A 345 -9.55 1.49 -3.07
C GLU A 345 -8.55 1.13 -1.96
N PHE A 346 -8.92 0.15 -1.14
CA PHE A 346 -8.04 -0.50 -0.18
C PHE A 346 -7.57 -1.84 -0.75
N SER A 347 -6.26 -2.04 -0.80
CA SER A 347 -5.71 -3.40 -0.92
C SER A 347 -5.83 -4.08 0.45
N LEU A 348 -6.52 -5.22 0.53
CA LEU A 348 -6.75 -5.98 1.76
C LEU A 348 -5.49 -6.75 2.23
N TYR A 349 -4.35 -6.05 2.30
CA TYR A 349 -3.09 -6.63 2.74
C TYR A 349 -3.09 -6.91 4.25
N ASP A 350 -2.29 -7.91 4.63
CA ASP A 350 -2.12 -8.28 6.03
C ASP A 350 -1.55 -7.14 6.88
N ALA A 351 -2.18 -6.92 8.04
CA ALA A 351 -1.81 -5.85 8.97
C ALA A 351 -0.50 -6.17 9.72
N HIS A 352 -0.13 -7.45 9.80
CA HIS A 352 1.00 -7.93 10.60
C HIS A 352 2.28 -7.97 9.77
N ARG A 353 2.76 -6.79 9.38
CA ARG A 353 4.00 -6.66 8.59
C ARG A 353 5.22 -6.59 9.51
N LEU A 354 6.17 -7.49 9.27
CA LEU A 354 7.49 -7.47 9.90
C LEU A 354 8.28 -6.24 9.47
N LEU A 355 8.87 -5.56 10.45
CA LEU A 355 9.90 -4.55 10.25
C LEU A 355 11.23 -5.21 9.90
N GLN A 356 12.05 -4.54 9.08
CA GLN A 356 13.43 -4.98 8.86
C GLN A 356 14.27 -4.95 10.15
N PRO A 357 15.30 -5.81 10.29
CA PRO A 357 16.18 -5.81 11.45
C PRO A 357 16.75 -4.42 11.77
N GLY A 358 16.66 -4.01 13.04
CA GLY A 358 17.15 -2.72 13.51
C GLY A 358 16.23 -1.52 13.24
N LEU A 359 15.13 -1.68 12.49
CA LEU A 359 14.14 -0.63 12.35
C LEU A 359 13.23 -0.55 13.57
N SER A 360 12.98 0.68 14.02
CA SER A 360 12.11 1.03 15.14
C SER A 360 11.00 1.93 14.61
N ASP A 361 9.75 1.52 14.82
CA ASP A 361 8.54 2.26 14.46
C ASP A 361 7.83 2.63 15.77
N TRP A 362 7.71 3.91 16.09
CA TRP A 362 7.17 4.37 17.37
C TRP A 362 6.40 5.67 17.25
N SER A 363 5.46 5.86 18.17
CA SER A 363 4.75 7.11 18.38
C SER A 363 4.51 7.33 19.87
N VAL A 364 4.51 8.59 20.29
CA VAL A 364 4.13 9.03 21.62
C VAL A 364 3.19 10.22 21.48
N GLU A 365 2.08 10.18 22.20
CA GLU A 365 1.02 11.17 22.19
C GLU A 365 0.65 11.62 23.61
N LEU A 366 0.28 12.89 23.73
CA LEU A 366 -0.22 13.49 24.97
C LEU A 366 -1.29 14.54 24.64
N GLY A 367 -2.51 14.40 25.17
CA GLY A 367 -3.61 15.33 24.91
C GLY A 367 -4.95 14.92 25.51
N ALA A 368 -5.94 15.80 25.37
CA ALA A 368 -7.32 15.52 25.80
C ALA A 368 -8.12 14.82 24.69
N VAL A 369 -8.96 13.84 25.01
CA VAL A 369 -9.75 13.09 24.01
C VAL A 369 -10.73 13.99 23.27
N ARG A 370 -10.75 13.97 21.93
CA ARG A 370 -11.69 14.77 21.12
C ARG A 370 -13.10 14.18 21.20
N LYS A 371 -14.00 14.84 21.91
CA LYS A 371 -15.42 14.46 22.05
C LYS A 371 -16.24 14.98 20.86
N ASN A 372 -17.38 14.34 20.56
CA ASN A 372 -18.40 14.83 19.63
C ASN A 372 -17.83 15.29 18.26
N TYR A 373 -16.84 14.58 17.72
CA TYR A 373 -16.24 14.88 16.42
C TYR A 373 -17.30 14.95 15.31
N GLY A 374 -17.16 15.87 14.36
CA GLY A 374 -18.18 16.15 13.33
C GLY A 374 -19.46 16.85 13.83
N ASN A 375 -19.74 16.80 15.14
CA ASN A 375 -20.92 17.43 15.73
C ASN A 375 -20.59 18.79 16.40
N LYS A 376 -19.61 18.83 17.31
CA LYS A 376 -19.24 20.05 18.06
C LYS A 376 -17.81 20.48 17.75
N SER A 377 -17.62 21.76 17.47
CA SER A 377 -16.30 22.39 17.36
C SER A 377 -15.65 22.48 18.74
N PHE A 378 -14.37 22.11 18.85
CA PHE A 378 -13.54 22.27 20.07
C PHE A 378 -14.07 21.60 21.36
N ASP A 379 -14.79 20.49 21.24
CA ASP A 379 -15.25 19.68 22.38
C ASP A 379 -14.19 18.60 22.70
N TYR A 380 -13.61 18.65 23.90
CA TYR A 380 -12.54 17.78 24.39
C TYR A 380 -12.84 17.25 25.79
N GLY A 381 -12.33 16.07 26.12
CA GLY A 381 -12.30 15.48 27.46
C GLY A 381 -11.62 16.41 28.46
N ASP A 382 -11.99 16.28 29.73
CA ASP A 382 -11.40 17.05 30.82
C ASP A 382 -10.09 16.39 31.30
N ASP A 383 -9.97 15.07 31.09
CA ASP A 383 -8.80 14.26 31.43
C ASP A 383 -7.72 14.32 30.35
N ILE A 384 -6.45 14.32 30.78
CA ILE A 384 -5.30 14.19 29.88
C ILE A 384 -4.95 12.72 29.69
N ALA A 385 -5.02 12.27 28.43
CA ALA A 385 -4.54 10.97 28.00
C ALA A 385 -3.10 11.06 27.46
N ALA A 386 -2.29 10.06 27.82
CA ALA A 386 -1.02 9.75 27.21
C ALA A 386 -1.10 8.39 26.50
N SER A 387 -0.50 8.26 25.32
CA SER A 387 -0.41 7.00 24.59
C SER A 387 1.00 6.82 24.01
N GLY A 388 1.42 5.58 23.85
CA GLY A 388 2.69 5.23 23.24
C GLY A 388 2.62 3.88 22.56
N SER A 389 3.00 3.84 21.28
CA SER A 389 3.15 2.61 20.49
C SER A 389 4.62 2.43 20.12
N TRP A 390 5.14 1.21 20.22
CA TRP A 390 6.49 0.87 19.74
C TRP A 390 6.53 -0.51 19.11
N ARG A 391 7.22 -0.61 17.97
CA ARG A 391 7.46 -1.84 17.22
C ARG A 391 8.94 -1.86 16.83
N TYR A 392 9.59 -3.01 16.94
CA TYR A 392 11.02 -3.14 16.66
C TYR A 392 11.33 -4.42 15.89
N GLY A 393 12.02 -4.28 14.75
CA GLY A 393 12.53 -5.40 13.97
C GLY A 393 13.71 -6.06 14.67
N VAL A 394 13.43 -7.06 15.52
CA VAL A 394 14.47 -7.82 16.24
C VAL A 394 15.29 -8.68 15.27
N SER A 395 14.66 -9.27 14.25
CA SER A 395 15.34 -10.08 13.24
C SER A 395 14.55 -10.16 11.93
N LYS A 396 15.13 -10.77 10.89
CA LYS A 396 14.46 -10.99 9.58
C LYS A 396 13.21 -11.87 9.66
N ARG A 397 12.90 -12.44 10.84
CA ARG A 397 11.76 -13.31 11.11
C ARG A 397 10.95 -12.91 12.34
N PHE A 398 11.31 -11.83 13.05
CA PHE A 398 10.60 -11.44 14.27
C PHE A 398 10.59 -9.92 14.45
N THR A 399 9.40 -9.38 14.70
CA THR A 399 9.17 -8.00 15.11
C THR A 399 8.45 -8.04 16.45
N ALA A 400 9.00 -7.39 17.46
CA ALA A 400 8.36 -7.20 18.77
C ALA A 400 7.51 -5.93 18.72
N GLU A 401 6.40 -5.91 19.46
CA GLU A 401 5.48 -4.78 19.54
C GLU A 401 5.03 -4.55 20.98
N THR A 402 4.75 -3.30 21.35
CA THR A 402 4.23 -2.93 22.67
C THR A 402 3.42 -1.64 22.56
N HIS A 403 2.39 -1.53 23.41
CA HIS A 403 1.57 -0.33 23.52
C HIS A 403 1.24 -0.07 24.98
N ALA A 404 1.17 1.20 25.35
CA ALA A 404 0.68 1.64 26.64
C ALA A 404 -0.13 2.93 26.50
N GLU A 405 -1.17 3.06 27.30
CA GLU A 405 -2.01 4.25 27.39
C GLU A 405 -2.48 4.47 28.83
N VAL A 406 -2.57 5.73 29.22
CA VAL A 406 -2.95 6.17 30.58
C VAL A 406 -3.79 7.44 30.47
N THR A 407 -4.83 7.53 31.27
CA THR A 407 -5.65 8.75 31.48
C THR A 407 -6.21 8.71 32.90
N GLU A 408 -7.03 9.67 33.32
CA GLU A 408 -7.69 9.61 34.63
C GLU A 408 -8.51 8.30 34.77
N ASP A 409 -8.35 7.64 35.92
CA ASP A 409 -8.93 6.34 36.25
C ASP A 409 -8.69 5.15 35.29
N LEU A 410 -7.82 5.27 34.28
CA LEU A 410 -7.48 4.18 33.36
C LEU A 410 -5.97 4.03 33.15
N SER A 411 -5.53 2.77 33.20
CA SER A 411 -4.22 2.34 32.68
C SER A 411 -4.40 1.08 31.83
N ASN A 412 -3.77 1.03 30.66
CA ASN A 412 -3.72 -0.15 29.82
C ASN A 412 -2.31 -0.32 29.22
N ALA A 413 -1.84 -1.56 29.17
CA ALA A 413 -0.56 -1.89 28.56
C ALA A 413 -0.59 -3.30 27.97
N GLY A 414 0.11 -3.51 26.88
CA GLY A 414 0.22 -4.81 26.24
C GLY A 414 1.48 -4.99 25.41
N VAL A 415 1.76 -6.26 25.11
CA VAL A 415 2.89 -6.68 24.28
C VAL A 415 2.40 -7.62 23.18
N GLY A 416 3.05 -7.57 22.04
CA GLY A 416 2.78 -8.43 20.91
C GLY A 416 4.03 -8.74 20.10
N GLY A 417 3.84 -9.56 19.07
CA GLY A 417 4.91 -9.90 18.16
C GLY A 417 4.40 -10.52 16.88
N THR A 418 5.16 -10.34 15.81
CA THR A 418 4.95 -10.96 14.51
C THR A 418 6.14 -11.85 14.19
N TRP A 419 5.89 -13.09 13.77
CA TRP A 419 6.87 -14.10 13.40
C TRP A 419 6.69 -14.56 11.95
N LEU A 420 7.79 -14.63 11.18
CA LEU A 420 7.83 -15.33 9.90
C LEU A 420 8.21 -16.80 10.14
N LEU A 421 7.29 -17.73 9.91
CA LEU A 421 7.51 -19.16 10.11
C LEU A 421 8.31 -19.81 8.96
N GLY A 422 9.30 -19.09 8.44
CA GLY A 422 10.11 -19.49 7.27
C GLY A 422 9.42 -19.22 5.92
N ARG A 423 10.12 -19.51 4.83
CA ARG A 423 9.70 -19.21 3.45
C ARG A 423 8.35 -19.85 3.02
N ALA A 424 7.92 -20.90 3.71
CA ALA A 424 6.71 -21.65 3.37
C ALA A 424 5.73 -21.81 4.55
N GLY A 425 6.02 -21.22 5.72
CA GLY A 425 5.18 -21.36 6.92
C GLY A 425 4.26 -20.18 7.22
N GLY A 426 4.33 -19.10 6.44
CA GLY A 426 3.46 -17.93 6.62
C GLY A 426 3.88 -17.00 7.75
N VAL A 427 2.96 -16.12 8.14
CA VAL A 427 3.11 -15.14 9.21
C VAL A 427 2.20 -15.52 10.37
N LEU A 428 2.75 -15.52 11.58
CA LEU A 428 2.02 -15.67 12.83
C LEU A 428 2.16 -14.37 13.62
N PHE A 429 1.08 -13.92 14.24
CA PHE A 429 1.08 -12.80 15.17
C PHE A 429 0.33 -13.20 16.45
N ALA A 430 0.79 -12.69 17.59
CA ALA A 430 0.10 -12.81 18.87
C ALA A 430 0.36 -11.58 19.75
N SER A 431 -0.62 -11.18 20.53
CA SER A 431 -0.50 -10.15 21.57
C SER A 431 -1.39 -10.43 22.79
N LEU A 432 -1.01 -9.79 23.90
CA LEU A 432 -1.72 -9.80 25.17
C LEU A 432 -1.65 -8.40 25.78
N ALA A 433 -2.79 -7.85 26.18
CA ALA A 433 -2.92 -6.58 26.88
C ALA A 433 -3.73 -6.73 28.16
N GLY A 434 -3.48 -5.84 29.12
CA GLY A 434 -4.17 -5.79 30.40
C GLY A 434 -4.49 -4.36 30.79
N SER A 435 -5.75 -4.11 31.13
CA SER A 435 -6.26 -2.80 31.53
C SER A 435 -6.81 -2.83 32.95
N LYS A 436 -6.69 -1.70 33.64
CA LYS A 436 -7.40 -1.40 34.88
C LYS A 436 -8.11 -0.06 34.76
N SER A 437 -9.43 -0.07 34.97
CA SER A 437 -10.31 1.10 34.81
C SER A 437 -11.27 1.19 36.00
N GLN A 438 -11.31 2.31 36.73
CA GLN A 438 -12.24 2.55 37.86
C GLN A 438 -12.30 1.39 38.89
N GLY A 439 -11.17 0.71 39.10
CA GLY A 439 -11.05 -0.43 40.01
C GLY A 439 -11.33 -1.81 39.38
N GLU A 440 -12.02 -1.86 38.24
CA GLU A 440 -12.19 -3.10 37.46
C GLU A 440 -10.95 -3.43 36.64
N SER A 441 -10.76 -4.71 36.30
CA SER A 441 -9.68 -5.18 35.46
C SER A 441 -10.18 -6.06 34.31
N GLY A 442 -9.45 -5.99 33.21
CA GLY A 442 -9.69 -6.85 32.06
C GLY A 442 -8.42 -7.10 31.27
N SER A 443 -8.50 -8.06 30.36
CA SER A 443 -7.42 -8.38 29.43
C SER A 443 -7.95 -8.57 28.02
N GLN A 444 -7.12 -8.25 27.05
CA GLN A 444 -7.36 -8.52 25.64
C GLN A 444 -6.28 -9.47 25.13
N TYR A 445 -6.68 -10.41 24.28
CA TYR A 445 -5.75 -11.23 23.51
C TYR A 445 -6.08 -11.08 22.03
N SER A 446 -5.06 -11.05 21.19
CA SER A 446 -5.21 -11.14 19.73
C SER A 446 -4.22 -12.15 19.18
N THR A 447 -4.66 -12.97 18.23
CA THR A 447 -3.81 -13.88 17.46
C THR A 447 -4.22 -13.83 16.01
N SER A 448 -3.26 -13.95 15.10
CA SER A 448 -3.57 -14.22 13.71
C SER A 448 -2.50 -15.06 13.04
N TYR A 449 -2.92 -15.83 12.05
CA TYR A 449 -2.07 -16.64 11.20
C TYR A 449 -2.48 -16.39 9.75
N SER A 450 -1.51 -16.17 8.88
CA SER A 450 -1.75 -16.05 7.46
C SER A 450 -0.71 -16.79 6.63
N TRP A 451 -1.19 -17.45 5.60
CA TRP A 451 -0.36 -18.21 4.70
C TRP A 451 -0.96 -18.16 3.30
N ASN A 452 -0.13 -17.88 2.31
CA ASN A 452 -0.53 -17.94 0.92
C ASN A 452 0.61 -18.47 0.04
N ASN A 453 0.21 -19.00 -1.10
CA ASN A 453 1.09 -19.34 -2.22
C ASN A 453 0.33 -19.06 -3.54
N SER A 454 0.89 -19.48 -4.67
CA SER A 454 0.30 -19.23 -6.00
C SER A 454 -1.06 -19.87 -6.27
N ARG A 455 -1.52 -20.79 -5.40
CA ARG A 455 -2.80 -21.50 -5.54
C ARG A 455 -3.66 -21.47 -4.29
N PHE A 456 -3.08 -21.50 -3.10
CA PHE A 456 -3.83 -21.57 -1.85
C PHE A 456 -3.62 -20.31 -1.00
N ASN A 457 -4.66 -19.92 -0.28
CA ASN A 457 -4.57 -18.96 0.81
C ASN A 457 -5.35 -19.48 2.02
N ILE A 458 -4.83 -19.19 3.21
CA ILE A 458 -5.43 -19.50 4.50
C ILE A 458 -5.17 -18.30 5.40
N SER A 459 -6.21 -17.78 6.05
CA SER A 459 -6.05 -16.84 7.15
C SER A 459 -6.93 -17.25 8.33
N ALA A 460 -6.44 -16.98 9.53
CA ALA A 460 -7.19 -17.11 10.77
C ALA A 460 -6.84 -15.91 11.66
N ARG A 461 -7.82 -15.32 12.33
CA ARG A 461 -7.67 -14.24 13.28
C ARG A 461 -8.66 -14.46 14.42
N ALA A 462 -8.22 -14.26 15.64
CA ALA A 462 -9.07 -14.26 16.82
C ALA A 462 -8.60 -13.15 17.76
N THR A 463 -9.49 -12.22 18.06
CA THR A 463 -9.34 -11.19 19.09
C THR A 463 -10.44 -11.39 20.12
N GLY A 464 -10.15 -11.24 21.40
CA GLY A 464 -11.17 -11.30 22.43
C GLY A 464 -10.75 -10.60 23.71
N THR A 465 -11.73 -10.27 24.53
CA THR A 465 -11.53 -9.66 25.85
C THR A 465 -12.10 -10.55 26.96
N LYS A 466 -11.54 -10.40 28.15
CA LYS A 466 -11.96 -11.10 29.37
C LYS A 466 -11.97 -10.12 30.54
N GLY A 467 -13.02 -10.15 31.35
CA GLY A 467 -13.27 -9.10 32.34
C GLY A 467 -13.61 -7.78 31.65
N THR A 468 -13.50 -6.67 32.36
CA THR A 468 -13.83 -5.34 31.82
C THR A 468 -12.59 -4.72 31.18
N TYR A 469 -12.25 -5.18 29.97
CA TYR A 469 -11.14 -4.57 29.22
C TYR A 469 -11.54 -3.18 28.70
N ARG A 470 -10.67 -2.20 28.94
CA ARG A 470 -10.88 -0.78 28.64
C ARG A 470 -9.60 -0.16 28.08
N ASP A 471 -9.77 0.71 27.10
CA ASP A 471 -8.75 1.56 26.48
C ASP A 471 -9.21 3.03 26.54
N VAL A 472 -8.36 4.00 26.15
CA VAL A 472 -8.70 5.44 26.24
C VAL A 472 -9.93 5.77 25.38
N GLY A 473 -10.09 5.09 24.25
CA GLY A 473 -11.29 5.21 23.41
C GLY A 473 -12.58 4.71 24.07
N SER A 474 -12.49 3.85 25.09
CA SER A 474 -13.66 3.23 25.78
C SER A 474 -14.22 4.03 26.94
N GLN A 475 -13.54 5.10 27.36
CA GLN A 475 -14.10 6.07 28.31
C GLN A 475 -15.09 7.03 27.62
N TYR A 476 -14.85 7.31 26.33
CA TYR A 476 -15.58 8.31 25.55
C TYR A 476 -16.38 7.71 24.38
N GLY A 477 -16.47 6.38 24.31
CA GLY A 477 -17.12 5.61 23.25
C GLY A 477 -17.31 4.14 23.64
N SER A 478 -17.70 3.30 22.68
CA SER A 478 -18.04 1.90 22.94
C SER A 478 -16.86 1.07 23.46
N ALA A 479 -17.14 0.09 24.33
CA ALA A 479 -16.16 -0.89 24.76
C ALA A 479 -15.66 -1.75 23.57
N PRO A 480 -14.42 -2.27 23.61
CA PRO A 480 -13.90 -3.17 22.58
C PRO A 480 -14.74 -4.45 22.44
N ALA A 481 -14.79 -5.02 21.24
CA ALA A 481 -15.52 -6.26 20.99
C ALA A 481 -15.08 -7.38 21.94
N ARG A 482 -16.04 -8.08 22.54
CA ARG A 482 -15.81 -9.18 23.47
C ARG A 482 -15.14 -10.37 22.80
N ARG A 483 -15.51 -10.64 21.55
CA ARG A 483 -14.93 -11.69 20.71
C ARG A 483 -15.07 -11.29 19.24
N SER A 484 -14.03 -11.49 18.46
CA SER A 484 -14.02 -11.32 17.01
C SER A 484 -13.13 -12.40 16.41
N GLU A 485 -13.71 -13.30 15.63
CA GLU A 485 -13.03 -14.43 15.01
C GLU A 485 -13.31 -14.47 13.52
N GLN A 486 -12.25 -14.64 12.74
CA GLN A 486 -12.29 -14.71 11.28
C GLN A 486 -11.42 -15.86 10.82
N ILE A 487 -11.98 -16.78 10.05
CA ILE A 487 -11.24 -17.85 9.36
C ILE A 487 -11.59 -17.78 7.89
N SER A 488 -10.59 -17.80 7.00
CA SER A 488 -10.80 -17.89 5.56
C SER A 488 -9.83 -18.86 4.91
N THR A 489 -10.27 -19.52 3.85
CA THR A 489 -9.42 -20.33 2.98
C THR A 489 -9.89 -20.21 1.55
N GLY A 490 -8.95 -20.23 0.61
CA GLY A 490 -9.25 -20.09 -0.80
C GLY A 490 -8.28 -20.85 -1.70
N TYR A 491 -8.79 -21.21 -2.87
CA TYR A 491 -8.07 -21.94 -3.91
C TYR A 491 -8.23 -21.23 -5.27
N SER A 492 -7.11 -20.86 -5.87
CA SER A 492 -7.02 -20.17 -7.16
C SER A 492 -6.33 -21.05 -8.20
N THR A 493 -6.99 -21.24 -9.34
CA THR A 493 -6.45 -21.94 -10.51
C THR A 493 -6.89 -21.25 -11.79
N GLN A 494 -6.04 -21.26 -12.82
CA GLN A 494 -6.37 -20.72 -14.13
C GLN A 494 -7.54 -21.45 -14.80
N SER A 495 -7.72 -22.74 -14.54
CA SER A 495 -8.74 -23.57 -15.21
C SER A 495 -10.15 -23.40 -14.65
N LEU A 496 -10.30 -23.30 -13.32
CA LEU A 496 -11.60 -23.21 -12.65
C LEU A 496 -11.90 -21.84 -12.03
N GLY A 497 -10.91 -20.94 -11.98
CA GLY A 497 -11.01 -19.64 -11.30
C GLY A 497 -10.54 -19.69 -9.85
N SER A 498 -10.95 -18.68 -9.09
CA SER A 498 -10.70 -18.55 -7.65
C SER A 498 -11.96 -18.86 -6.87
N PHE A 499 -11.82 -19.71 -5.87
CA PHE A 499 -12.84 -20.11 -4.91
C PHE A 499 -12.37 -19.75 -3.51
N GLY A 500 -13.29 -19.58 -2.59
CA GLY A 500 -12.96 -19.66 -1.18
C GLY A 500 -14.20 -19.66 -0.29
N ILE A 501 -13.95 -20.02 0.95
CA ILE A 501 -14.93 -20.09 2.02
C ILE A 501 -14.38 -19.42 3.27
N SER A 502 -15.27 -18.89 4.08
CA SER A 502 -14.85 -18.15 5.27
C SER A 502 -15.96 -18.01 6.29
N TYR A 503 -15.58 -18.05 7.56
CA TYR A 503 -16.45 -17.99 8.72
C TYR A 503 -16.05 -16.79 9.58
N ASN A 504 -17.02 -15.97 9.98
CA ASN A 504 -16.84 -14.85 10.89
C ASN A 504 -17.79 -14.95 12.07
N GLN A 505 -17.30 -14.54 13.23
CA GLN A 505 -18.08 -14.36 14.43
C GLN A 505 -17.66 -13.04 15.07
N VAL A 506 -18.61 -12.19 15.44
CA VAL A 506 -18.36 -11.05 16.31
C VAL A 506 -19.36 -11.06 17.46
N SER A 507 -18.90 -10.69 18.64
CA SER A 507 -19.73 -10.47 19.82
C SER A 507 -19.27 -9.14 20.43
N LEU A 508 -20.15 -8.14 20.41
CA LEU A 508 -19.91 -6.87 21.12
C LEU A 508 -20.17 -7.06 22.62
N ALA A 509 -19.91 -6.04 23.43
CA ALA A 509 -20.01 -6.16 24.90
C ALA A 509 -21.45 -6.45 25.37
N ASP A 510 -22.44 -5.89 24.67
CA ASP A 510 -23.85 -5.83 25.07
C ASP A 510 -24.84 -6.36 24.00
N GLU A 511 -24.34 -6.99 22.93
CA GLU A 511 -25.17 -7.51 21.82
C GLU A 511 -25.01 -9.03 21.64
N GLU A 512 -25.99 -9.66 20.99
CA GLU A 512 -25.89 -11.08 20.61
C GLU A 512 -24.75 -11.32 19.61
N SER A 513 -24.18 -12.53 19.65
CA SER A 513 -23.07 -12.87 18.77
C SER A 513 -23.51 -13.05 17.33
N THR A 514 -23.23 -12.10 16.44
CA THR A 514 -23.44 -12.28 15.00
C THR A 514 -22.45 -13.29 14.42
N GLN A 515 -22.91 -14.18 13.54
CA GLN A 515 -22.09 -15.24 12.93
C GLN A 515 -22.43 -15.36 11.44
N PHE A 516 -21.42 -15.32 10.57
CA PHE A 516 -21.60 -15.39 9.12
C PHE A 516 -20.72 -16.46 8.50
N ALA A 517 -21.31 -17.32 7.67
CA ALA A 517 -20.59 -18.12 6.69
C ALA A 517 -20.65 -17.43 5.32
N SER A 518 -19.53 -17.43 4.61
CA SER A 518 -19.41 -16.86 3.27
C SER A 518 -18.68 -17.82 2.33
N ALA A 519 -19.09 -17.84 1.08
CA ALA A 519 -18.45 -18.58 0.00
C ALA A 519 -18.42 -17.71 -1.26
N TYR A 520 -17.31 -17.74 -2.00
CA TYR A 520 -17.18 -17.02 -3.25
C TYR A 520 -16.59 -17.89 -4.35
N TRP A 521 -16.93 -17.53 -5.58
CA TRP A 521 -16.29 -18.00 -6.79
C TRP A 521 -16.11 -16.83 -7.77
N SER A 522 -14.98 -16.78 -8.47
CA SER A 522 -14.82 -15.90 -9.62
C SER A 522 -13.91 -16.50 -10.68
N LYS A 523 -14.26 -16.30 -11.96
CA LYS A 523 -13.45 -16.76 -13.09
C LYS A 523 -13.44 -15.72 -14.21
N SER A 524 -12.25 -15.43 -14.72
CA SER A 524 -12.08 -14.59 -15.91
C SER A 524 -11.95 -15.47 -17.15
N PHE A 525 -12.68 -15.13 -18.20
CA PHE A 525 -12.67 -15.77 -19.51
C PHE A 525 -12.07 -14.79 -20.51
N GLY A 526 -10.77 -14.98 -20.79
CA GLY A 526 -9.97 -14.00 -21.52
C GLY A 526 -9.86 -12.68 -20.76
N GLN A 527 -9.72 -11.57 -21.50
CA GLN A 527 -9.58 -10.21 -20.94
C GLN A 527 -10.91 -9.46 -20.80
N ARG A 528 -12.03 -10.00 -21.32
CA ARG A 528 -13.28 -9.26 -21.48
C ARG A 528 -14.43 -9.71 -20.59
N LEU A 529 -14.52 -10.99 -20.23
CA LEU A 529 -15.62 -11.52 -19.41
C LEU A 529 -15.07 -12.00 -18.07
N ARG A 530 -15.70 -11.62 -16.97
CA ARG A 530 -15.49 -12.21 -15.66
C ARG A 530 -16.83 -12.53 -15.00
N LEU A 531 -17.02 -13.81 -14.69
CA LEU A 531 -18.15 -14.31 -13.89
C LEU A 531 -17.76 -14.33 -12.42
N ARG A 532 -18.73 -14.06 -11.55
CA ARG A 532 -18.60 -14.11 -10.09
C ARG A 532 -19.88 -14.69 -9.48
N ALA A 533 -19.74 -15.40 -8.37
CA ALA A 533 -20.84 -15.82 -7.52
C ALA A 533 -20.42 -15.70 -6.05
N ASN A 534 -21.33 -15.29 -5.18
CA ASN A 534 -21.12 -15.23 -3.74
C ASN A 534 -22.36 -15.73 -3.00
N LEU A 535 -22.14 -16.31 -1.84
CA LEU A 535 -23.17 -16.71 -0.89
C LEU A 535 -22.70 -16.25 0.49
N ASN A 536 -23.51 -15.45 1.17
CA ASN A 536 -23.33 -15.02 2.55
C ASN A 536 -24.57 -15.49 3.33
N GLN A 537 -24.36 -16.14 4.46
CA GLN A 537 -25.39 -16.75 5.29
C GLN A 537 -25.17 -16.33 6.74
N ASP A 538 -26.16 -15.70 7.37
CA ASP A 538 -26.20 -15.59 8.82
C ASP A 538 -26.46 -16.99 9.41
N LEU A 539 -25.67 -17.35 10.42
CA LEU A 539 -25.71 -18.67 11.07
C LEU A 539 -26.59 -18.67 12.33
N ASN A 540 -26.98 -17.49 12.84
CA ASN A 540 -27.95 -17.36 13.92
C ASN A 540 -29.38 -17.32 13.37
N ASP A 541 -29.58 -16.63 12.24
CA ASP A 541 -30.84 -16.59 11.52
C ASP A 541 -30.70 -17.15 10.10
N SER A 542 -31.23 -18.35 9.87
CA SER A 542 -31.21 -18.99 8.56
C SER A 542 -31.98 -18.22 7.48
N ALA A 543 -32.94 -17.35 7.84
CA ALA A 543 -33.70 -16.54 6.89
C ALA A 543 -32.88 -15.38 6.30
N ASN A 544 -31.90 -14.86 7.04
CA ASN A 544 -30.99 -13.80 6.60
C ASN A 544 -29.87 -14.36 5.71
N SER A 545 -30.25 -14.73 4.48
CA SER A 545 -29.36 -15.32 3.47
C SER A 545 -29.26 -14.43 2.23
N ARG A 546 -28.05 -14.28 1.70
CA ARG A 546 -27.74 -13.41 0.57
C ARG A 546 -26.89 -14.13 -0.45
N ALA A 547 -27.49 -14.47 -1.58
CA ALA A 547 -26.80 -15.06 -2.72
C ALA A 547 -26.70 -14.05 -3.87
N SER A 548 -25.58 -14.04 -4.59
CA SER A 548 -25.43 -13.20 -5.77
C SER A 548 -24.67 -13.93 -6.88
N ILE A 549 -25.12 -13.74 -8.11
CA ILE A 549 -24.41 -14.20 -9.32
C ILE A 549 -24.31 -13.01 -10.26
N GLY A 550 -23.11 -12.75 -10.79
CA GLY A 550 -22.86 -11.60 -11.65
C GLY A 550 -21.88 -11.88 -12.78
N ALA A 551 -22.11 -11.22 -13.90
CA ALA A 551 -21.21 -11.15 -15.04
C ALA A 551 -20.73 -9.69 -15.21
N SER A 552 -19.43 -9.53 -15.42
CA SER A 552 -18.79 -8.25 -15.73
C SER A 552 -18.11 -8.36 -17.08
N PHE A 553 -18.40 -7.40 -17.96
CA PHE A 553 -17.92 -7.33 -19.33
C PHE A 553 -17.12 -6.04 -19.53
N SER A 554 -15.84 -6.16 -19.86
CA SER A 554 -15.00 -5.04 -20.27
C SER A 554 -15.05 -4.90 -21.79
N LEU A 555 -15.74 -3.85 -22.24
CA LEU A 555 -15.74 -3.38 -23.62
C LEU A 555 -14.51 -2.47 -23.82
N GLY A 556 -14.04 -2.35 -25.06
CA GLY A 556 -12.96 -1.41 -25.38
C GLY A 556 -13.35 0.04 -25.08
N ARG A 557 -12.36 0.95 -25.00
CA ARG A 557 -12.55 2.39 -24.70
C ARG A 557 -13.00 2.70 -23.25
N ASN A 558 -12.55 1.88 -22.29
CA ASN A 558 -12.82 2.01 -20.85
C ASN A 558 -14.31 1.90 -20.49
N ILE A 559 -15.07 1.13 -21.27
CA ILE A 559 -16.50 0.88 -21.00
C ILE A 559 -16.64 -0.47 -20.29
N SER A 560 -17.34 -0.49 -19.17
CA SER A 560 -17.72 -1.71 -18.46
C SER A 560 -19.23 -1.87 -18.42
N MET A 561 -19.71 -3.10 -18.59
CA MET A 561 -21.08 -3.48 -18.36
C MET A 561 -21.11 -4.58 -17.30
N ASN A 562 -21.92 -4.39 -16.27
CA ASN A 562 -22.13 -5.35 -15.20
C ASN A 562 -23.59 -5.78 -15.19
N SER A 563 -23.85 -7.07 -14.98
CA SER A 563 -25.20 -7.57 -14.75
C SER A 563 -25.16 -8.60 -13.63
N SER A 564 -26.07 -8.51 -12.68
CA SER A 564 -26.14 -9.42 -11.55
C SER A 564 -27.56 -9.66 -11.08
N VAL A 565 -27.79 -10.87 -10.56
CA VAL A 565 -28.97 -11.22 -9.78
C VAL A 565 -28.52 -11.42 -8.34
N GLN A 566 -29.21 -10.79 -7.40
CA GLN A 566 -28.97 -10.91 -5.97
C GLN A 566 -30.27 -11.31 -5.28
N HIS A 567 -30.25 -12.47 -4.63
CA HIS A 567 -31.25 -12.88 -3.66
C HIS A 567 -30.88 -12.30 -2.30
N THR A 568 -31.83 -11.72 -1.58
CA THR A 568 -31.66 -11.23 -0.21
C THR A 568 -32.96 -11.47 0.54
N ASP A 569 -32.92 -12.41 1.48
CA ASP A 569 -34.03 -12.80 2.33
C ASP A 569 -35.23 -13.28 1.48
N GLU A 570 -36.29 -12.49 1.33
CA GLU A 570 -37.46 -12.81 0.48
C GLU A 570 -37.49 -12.00 -0.83
N ARG A 571 -36.38 -11.40 -1.25
CA ARG A 571 -36.34 -10.41 -2.34
C ARG A 571 -35.30 -10.74 -3.40
N ASP A 572 -35.73 -10.80 -4.67
CA ASP A 572 -34.83 -10.97 -5.82
C ASP A 572 -34.57 -9.63 -6.50
N VAL A 573 -33.30 -9.27 -6.59
CA VAL A 573 -32.82 -7.99 -7.13
C VAL A 573 -32.02 -8.23 -8.40
N PHE A 574 -32.55 -7.78 -9.52
CA PHE A 574 -31.89 -7.78 -10.82
C PHE A 574 -31.23 -6.41 -11.03
N VAL A 575 -29.93 -6.39 -11.33
CA VAL A 575 -29.17 -5.17 -11.59
C VAL A 575 -28.50 -5.26 -12.96
N ALA A 576 -28.64 -4.21 -13.75
CA ALA A 576 -27.84 -3.96 -14.95
C ALA A 576 -27.18 -2.59 -14.84
N ASP A 577 -25.87 -2.54 -14.98
CA ASP A 577 -25.04 -1.33 -14.91
C ASP A 577 -24.18 -1.24 -16.18
N ILE A 578 -24.04 -0.03 -16.72
CA ILE A 578 -23.11 0.28 -17.78
C ILE A 578 -22.45 1.63 -17.51
N SER A 579 -21.12 1.65 -17.60
CA SER A 579 -20.29 2.76 -17.17
C SER A 579 -19.11 2.96 -18.10
N GLN A 580 -18.65 4.20 -18.24
CA GLN A 580 -17.39 4.54 -18.90
C GLN A 580 -16.47 5.30 -17.94
N SER A 581 -15.31 4.73 -17.65
CA SER A 581 -14.30 5.35 -16.79
C SER A 581 -13.49 6.41 -17.56
N ALA A 582 -13.29 7.58 -16.94
CA ALA A 582 -12.45 8.63 -17.52
C ALA A 582 -10.99 8.16 -17.65
N PRO A 583 -10.27 8.52 -18.73
CA PRO A 583 -8.82 8.35 -18.79
C PRO A 583 -8.11 9.17 -17.71
N ASN A 584 -6.93 8.74 -17.25
CA ASN A 584 -6.15 9.40 -16.20
C ASN A 584 -5.78 10.87 -16.52
N SER A 585 -5.71 11.21 -17.82
CA SER A 585 -5.54 12.58 -18.32
C SER A 585 -6.69 13.52 -17.94
N GLY A 586 -7.86 12.98 -17.60
CA GLY A 586 -9.13 13.69 -17.50
C GLY A 586 -10.04 13.40 -18.70
N GLY A 587 -11.31 13.77 -18.56
CA GLY A 587 -12.36 13.51 -19.55
C GLY A 587 -13.74 13.38 -18.92
N ILE A 588 -14.72 13.07 -19.77
CA ILE A 588 -16.07 12.72 -19.35
C ILE A 588 -16.09 11.25 -18.91
N ASN A 589 -16.79 10.97 -17.82
CA ASN A 589 -17.19 9.65 -17.37
C ASN A 589 -18.70 9.67 -17.10
N TRP A 590 -19.34 8.52 -17.23
CA TRP A 590 -20.78 8.39 -17.04
C TRP A 590 -21.11 6.99 -16.54
N ARG A 591 -22.24 6.86 -15.84
CA ARG A 591 -22.78 5.60 -15.36
C ARG A 591 -24.29 5.60 -15.53
N ALA A 592 -24.85 4.47 -15.97
CA ALA A 592 -26.27 4.25 -16.07
C ALA A 592 -26.57 2.86 -15.48
N GLN A 593 -27.48 2.82 -14.51
CA GLN A 593 -27.87 1.60 -13.81
C GLN A 593 -29.40 1.51 -13.76
N ALA A 594 -29.91 0.30 -13.99
CA ALA A 594 -31.28 -0.08 -13.76
C ALA A 594 -31.31 -1.23 -12.75
N ARG A 595 -32.22 -1.16 -11.79
CA ARG A 595 -32.44 -2.18 -10.76
C ARG A 595 -33.93 -2.49 -10.68
N HIS A 596 -34.26 -3.77 -10.70
CA HIS A 596 -35.62 -4.25 -10.49
C HIS A 596 -35.61 -5.18 -9.28
N SER A 597 -36.50 -4.93 -8.33
CA SER A 597 -36.64 -5.68 -7.09
C SER A 597 -37.99 -6.38 -7.10
N VAL A 598 -37.98 -7.71 -7.02
CA VAL A 598 -39.19 -8.54 -6.92
C VAL A 598 -39.36 -8.98 -5.48
N ASP A 599 -40.53 -8.75 -4.91
CA ASP A 599 -40.87 -9.26 -3.58
C ASP A 599 -41.48 -10.66 -3.70
N ASN A 600 -40.86 -11.65 -3.06
CA ASN A 600 -41.25 -13.05 -3.09
C ASN A 600 -41.94 -13.49 -1.79
N ASN A 601 -42.28 -12.58 -0.87
CA ASN A 601 -43.05 -12.92 0.31
C ASN A 601 -44.39 -13.59 -0.09
N LEU A 602 -44.67 -14.74 0.53
CA LEU A 602 -45.82 -15.60 0.20
C LEU A 602 -47.05 -15.35 1.09
N ASP A 603 -46.98 -14.43 2.04
CA ASP A 603 -48.12 -14.06 2.87
C ASP A 603 -49.13 -13.28 2.02
N SER A 604 -50.26 -13.92 1.72
CA SER A 604 -51.42 -13.40 0.97
C SER A 604 -52.06 -12.13 1.55
N ASN A 605 -51.52 -11.59 2.63
CA ASN A 605 -51.99 -10.40 3.34
C ASN A 605 -50.94 -9.27 3.33
N SER A 606 -49.79 -9.47 2.67
CA SER A 606 -48.75 -8.47 2.44
C SER A 606 -49.00 -7.70 1.14
N ASN A 607 -48.72 -6.40 1.13
CA ASN A 607 -48.73 -5.62 -0.11
C ASN A 607 -47.43 -5.90 -0.88
N ARG A 608 -47.48 -6.86 -1.81
CA ARG A 608 -46.40 -7.09 -2.77
C ARG A 608 -46.06 -5.79 -3.49
N SER A 609 -44.84 -5.30 -3.26
CA SER A 609 -44.31 -4.06 -3.85
C SER A 609 -43.03 -4.38 -4.61
N ASP A 610 -43.21 -4.75 -5.88
CA ASP A 610 -42.09 -4.88 -6.81
C ASP A 610 -41.57 -3.47 -7.14
N SER A 611 -40.28 -3.20 -6.90
CA SER A 611 -39.69 -1.86 -7.02
C SER A 611 -38.83 -1.70 -8.28
N ASN A 612 -38.77 -0.49 -8.82
CA ASN A 612 -37.96 -0.12 -9.98
C ASN A 612 -37.09 1.09 -9.65
N ASP A 613 -35.78 0.84 -9.54
CA ASP A 613 -34.80 1.90 -9.31
C ASP A 613 -33.99 2.16 -10.58
N GLY A 614 -33.65 3.43 -10.80
CA GLY A 614 -32.81 3.86 -11.90
C GLY A 614 -31.77 4.85 -11.40
N LEU A 615 -30.59 4.86 -12.01
CA LEU A 615 -29.56 5.85 -11.73
C LEU A 615 -28.86 6.25 -13.03
N ALA A 616 -28.75 7.54 -13.27
CA ALA A 616 -27.91 8.10 -14.31
C ALA A 616 -26.98 9.16 -13.71
N GLU A 617 -25.69 9.03 -13.98
CA GLU A 617 -24.64 9.94 -13.49
C GLU A 617 -23.76 10.38 -14.66
N LEU A 618 -23.42 11.68 -14.69
CA LEU A 618 -22.47 12.28 -15.61
C LEU A 618 -21.42 13.05 -14.80
N SER A 619 -20.16 12.81 -15.10
CA SER A 619 -19.04 13.41 -14.37
C SER A 619 -17.93 13.84 -15.33
N TYR A 620 -17.31 14.97 -15.03
CA TYR A 620 -16.26 15.58 -15.83
C TYR A 620 -15.03 15.84 -14.96
N LEU A 621 -13.94 15.13 -15.27
CA LEU A 621 -12.64 15.33 -14.66
C LEU A 621 -11.82 16.31 -15.52
N GLY A 622 -11.91 17.60 -15.19
CA GLY A 622 -11.14 18.65 -15.83
C GLY A 622 -9.70 18.74 -15.29
N ARG A 623 -8.97 19.76 -15.72
CA ARG A 623 -7.64 20.12 -15.13
C ARG A 623 -7.75 20.88 -13.80
N TYR A 624 -8.91 21.49 -13.54
CA TYR A 624 -9.17 22.37 -12.40
C TYR A 624 -10.06 21.76 -11.30
N GLY A 625 -10.42 20.47 -11.40
CA GLY A 625 -11.37 19.83 -10.50
C GLY A 625 -12.17 18.71 -11.17
N ARG A 626 -13.08 18.11 -10.41
CA ARG A 626 -14.12 17.20 -10.87
C ARG A 626 -15.48 17.83 -10.59
N ILE A 627 -16.38 17.78 -11.56
CA ILE A 627 -17.80 18.13 -11.38
C ILE A 627 -18.61 16.90 -11.75
N GLN A 628 -19.60 16.52 -10.94
CA GLN A 628 -20.49 15.40 -11.21
C GLN A 628 -21.94 15.80 -10.93
N ALA A 629 -22.87 15.23 -11.68
CA ALA A 629 -24.30 15.38 -11.44
C ALA A 629 -25.01 14.07 -11.77
N GLY A 630 -26.07 13.77 -11.03
CA GLY A 630 -26.85 12.56 -11.25
C GLY A 630 -28.29 12.67 -10.83
N VAL A 631 -29.08 11.72 -11.30
CA VAL A 631 -30.47 11.49 -10.93
C VAL A 631 -30.66 10.04 -10.57
N SER A 632 -31.22 9.77 -9.39
CA SER A 632 -31.64 8.46 -8.93
C SER A 632 -33.16 8.42 -8.79
N VAL A 633 -33.80 7.46 -9.42
CA VAL A 633 -35.21 7.12 -9.25
C VAL A 633 -35.30 5.91 -8.32
N ASN A 634 -36.25 5.95 -7.39
CA ASN A 634 -36.59 4.87 -6.47
C ASN A 634 -38.13 4.86 -6.39
N ASP A 635 -38.73 3.92 -7.13
CA ASP A 635 -40.15 3.88 -7.48
C ASP A 635 -40.68 5.23 -8.00
N ASP A 636 -41.72 5.78 -7.38
CA ASP A 636 -42.36 7.04 -7.77
C ASP A 636 -41.56 8.29 -7.37
N SER A 637 -40.46 8.13 -6.63
CA SER A 637 -39.63 9.23 -6.15
C SER A 637 -38.36 9.40 -6.97
N TYR A 638 -38.02 10.64 -7.32
CA TYR A 638 -36.69 10.95 -7.86
C TYR A 638 -35.90 11.85 -6.90
N SER A 639 -34.59 11.63 -6.89
CA SER A 639 -33.60 12.48 -6.24
C SER A 639 -32.58 12.94 -7.25
N THR A 640 -32.22 14.22 -7.21
CA THR A 640 -31.14 14.80 -8.01
C THR A 640 -30.01 15.25 -7.11
N TYR A 641 -28.79 15.19 -7.63
CA TYR A 641 -27.62 15.70 -6.93
C TYR A 641 -26.57 16.27 -7.87
N ALA A 642 -25.73 17.14 -7.34
CA ALA A 642 -24.55 17.68 -8.00
C ALA A 642 -23.41 17.84 -7.00
N SER A 643 -22.18 17.58 -7.42
CA SER A 643 -20.97 17.82 -6.63
C SER A 643 -19.85 18.47 -7.43
N GLY A 644 -18.97 19.18 -6.72
CA GLY A 644 -17.80 19.85 -7.27
C GLY A 644 -16.63 19.77 -6.31
N THR A 645 -15.51 19.19 -6.77
CA THR A 645 -14.30 18.98 -5.97
C THR A 645 -13.09 19.60 -6.65
N GLY A 646 -12.21 20.24 -5.87
CA GLY A 646 -11.06 20.94 -6.42
C GLY A 646 -10.13 21.50 -5.35
N SER A 647 -9.17 22.30 -5.79
CA SER A 647 -8.27 23.04 -4.92
C SER A 647 -7.88 24.39 -5.53
N LEU A 648 -7.64 25.36 -4.66
CA LEU A 648 -7.02 26.64 -5.00
C LEU A 648 -5.68 26.73 -4.28
N VAL A 649 -4.57 26.81 -5.03
CA VAL A 649 -3.21 26.94 -4.49
C VAL A 649 -2.69 28.36 -4.72
N MET A 650 -2.22 29.01 -3.67
CA MET A 650 -1.49 30.28 -3.72
C MET A 650 -0.03 30.05 -3.32
N MET A 651 0.90 30.12 -4.26
CA MET A 651 2.34 29.91 -4.03
C MET A 651 3.16 30.62 -5.11
N GLY A 652 4.36 31.13 -4.77
CA GLY A 652 5.25 31.76 -5.75
C GLY A 652 4.66 32.97 -6.48
N GLY A 653 3.74 33.71 -5.84
CA GLY A 653 3.01 34.84 -6.44
C GLY A 653 1.90 34.45 -7.42
N GLY A 654 1.71 33.16 -7.71
CA GLY A 654 0.61 32.65 -8.51
C GLY A 654 -0.59 32.20 -7.68
N LEU A 655 -1.77 32.21 -8.30
CA LEU A 655 -2.99 31.53 -7.83
C LEU A 655 -3.38 30.51 -8.89
N PHE A 656 -3.51 29.24 -8.49
CA PHE A 656 -3.69 28.10 -9.37
C PHE A 656 -4.93 27.30 -8.96
N PRO A 657 -6.03 27.33 -9.73
CA PRO A 657 -7.06 26.31 -9.62
C PRO A 657 -6.51 24.97 -10.12
N THR A 658 -6.90 23.87 -9.48
CA THR A 658 -6.40 22.52 -9.79
C THR A 658 -7.33 21.44 -9.22
N ARG A 659 -7.11 20.18 -9.59
CA ARG A 659 -7.74 19.01 -8.94
C ARG A 659 -7.42 19.01 -7.43
N ARG A 660 -8.32 18.48 -6.60
CA ARG A 660 -8.10 18.33 -5.15
C ARG A 660 -6.73 17.72 -4.85
N ILE A 661 -5.91 18.40 -4.05
CA ILE A 661 -4.54 17.97 -3.74
C ILE A 661 -4.52 17.25 -2.41
N ASN A 662 -4.28 15.93 -2.47
CA ASN A 662 -4.09 15.09 -1.29
C ASN A 662 -2.59 14.81 -1.00
N SER A 663 -1.70 14.97 -1.98
CA SER A 663 -0.27 14.65 -1.90
C SER A 663 0.62 15.88 -2.14
N GLY A 664 1.88 15.69 -2.57
CA GLY A 664 2.77 16.79 -2.96
C GLY A 664 2.35 17.48 -4.25
N PHE A 665 2.91 18.66 -4.47
CA PHE A 665 2.78 19.46 -5.69
C PHE A 665 3.98 20.41 -5.81
N ALA A 666 4.18 21.00 -6.98
CA ALA A 666 5.21 22.02 -7.21
C ALA A 666 4.67 23.14 -8.10
N VAL A 667 5.26 24.33 -8.02
CA VAL A 667 5.12 25.37 -9.05
C VAL A 667 6.44 25.48 -9.79
N VAL A 668 6.38 25.32 -11.11
CA VAL A 668 7.49 25.56 -12.02
C VAL A 668 7.49 27.05 -12.38
N SER A 669 8.66 27.69 -12.30
CA SER A 669 8.93 29.02 -12.84
C SER A 669 9.82 28.91 -14.07
N THR A 670 9.48 29.70 -15.10
CA THR A 670 10.32 29.98 -16.28
C THR A 670 10.67 31.47 -16.34
N ASP A 671 10.67 32.12 -15.18
CA ASP A 671 11.11 33.50 -14.94
C ASP A 671 10.48 34.53 -15.90
N GLY A 672 9.18 34.36 -16.15
CA GLY A 672 8.36 35.22 -17.01
C GLY A 672 8.09 34.69 -18.41
N ILE A 673 8.73 33.59 -18.86
CA ILE A 673 8.51 33.05 -20.21
C ILE A 673 7.22 32.23 -20.26
N ALA A 674 6.21 32.77 -20.93
CA ALA A 674 4.91 32.11 -21.12
C ALA A 674 4.97 30.92 -22.10
N ASP A 675 3.94 30.07 -22.05
CA ASP A 675 3.66 28.96 -22.97
C ASP A 675 4.75 27.88 -23.09
N VAL A 676 5.65 27.79 -22.10
CA VAL A 676 6.67 26.74 -22.04
C VAL A 676 6.02 25.40 -21.67
N PRO A 677 6.14 24.34 -22.49
CA PRO A 677 5.57 23.03 -22.19
C PRO A 677 6.35 22.34 -21.07
N VAL A 678 5.64 21.86 -20.05
CA VAL A 678 6.21 21.11 -18.92
C VAL A 678 5.78 19.65 -18.99
N LEU A 679 6.79 18.78 -18.99
CA LEU A 679 6.66 17.33 -19.05
C LEU A 679 6.89 16.73 -17.66
N LEU A 680 6.06 15.76 -17.26
CA LEU A 680 6.30 14.87 -16.13
C LEU A 680 6.29 13.43 -16.66
N GLN A 681 7.36 12.67 -16.41
CA GLN A 681 7.51 11.29 -16.91
C GLN A 681 7.23 11.20 -18.44
N ASN A 682 7.80 12.13 -19.20
CA ASN A 682 7.61 12.33 -20.64
C ASN A 682 6.16 12.58 -21.12
N SER A 683 5.21 12.83 -20.20
CA SER A 683 3.84 13.24 -20.53
C SER A 683 3.63 14.74 -20.32
N LEU A 684 2.99 15.41 -21.28
CA LEU A 684 2.73 16.86 -21.20
C LEU A 684 1.64 17.13 -20.15
N ILE A 685 2.00 17.81 -19.06
CA ILE A 685 1.05 18.21 -18.02
C ILE A 685 0.38 19.55 -18.35
N GLY A 686 1.10 20.48 -18.96
CA GLY A 686 0.57 21.78 -19.33
C GLY A 686 1.65 22.73 -19.83
N THR A 687 1.26 23.98 -20.04
CA THR A 687 2.15 25.09 -20.42
C THR A 687 2.16 26.16 -19.33
N THR A 688 3.26 26.92 -19.20
CA THR A 688 3.34 28.05 -18.28
C THR A 688 2.37 29.17 -18.66
N ASN A 689 1.79 29.83 -17.65
CA ASN A 689 0.90 30.96 -17.86
C ASN A 689 1.68 32.23 -18.29
N SER A 690 0.96 33.34 -18.50
CA SER A 690 1.54 34.64 -18.91
C SER A 690 2.58 35.24 -17.94
N ARG A 691 2.76 34.67 -16.74
CA ARG A 691 3.80 35.04 -15.77
C ARG A 691 4.94 34.01 -15.70
N GLY A 692 4.97 33.05 -16.62
CA GLY A 692 5.95 31.96 -16.62
C GLY A 692 5.74 30.93 -15.51
N LEU A 693 4.51 30.77 -15.00
CA LEU A 693 4.23 29.85 -13.88
C LEU A 693 3.29 28.70 -14.28
N LEU A 694 3.58 27.49 -13.81
CA LEU A 694 2.68 26.33 -13.89
C LEU A 694 2.67 25.53 -12.58
N LEU A 695 1.48 25.18 -12.08
CA LEU A 695 1.32 24.21 -11.00
C LEU A 695 1.35 22.77 -11.57
N VAL A 696 2.15 21.91 -10.96
CA VAL A 696 2.25 20.47 -11.26
C VAL A 696 1.69 19.68 -10.08
N SER A 697 0.58 18.97 -10.31
CA SER A 697 -0.10 18.13 -9.31
C SER A 697 -0.91 17.00 -9.97
N PRO A 698 -1.03 15.81 -9.35
CA PRO A 698 -0.39 15.41 -8.09
C PRO A 698 1.09 15.01 -8.30
N LEU A 699 1.90 15.22 -7.27
CA LEU A 699 3.24 14.62 -7.15
C LEU A 699 3.28 13.68 -5.95
N ASN A 700 4.12 12.65 -6.05
CA ASN A 700 4.44 11.79 -4.92
C ASN A 700 5.39 12.55 -3.99
N ALA A 701 5.05 12.65 -2.70
CA ALA A 701 5.89 13.33 -1.72
C ALA A 701 7.23 12.57 -1.55
N TYR A 702 8.32 13.33 -1.36
CA TYR A 702 9.67 12.81 -1.11
C TYR A 702 10.23 11.84 -2.19
N GLN A 703 9.62 11.81 -3.39
CA GLN A 703 10.10 11.07 -4.55
C GLN A 703 10.72 12.01 -5.60
N ASN A 704 11.61 11.49 -6.43
CA ASN A 704 12.10 12.23 -7.59
C ASN A 704 11.04 12.21 -8.72
N PRO A 705 10.50 13.36 -9.17
CA PRO A 705 9.56 13.40 -10.29
C PRO A 705 10.15 12.93 -11.62
N SER A 706 11.48 12.88 -11.79
CA SER A 706 12.14 12.48 -13.04
C SER A 706 12.54 11.00 -13.13
N SER A 707 12.23 10.17 -12.12
CA SER A 707 12.68 8.76 -12.07
C SER A 707 11.66 7.72 -12.56
N GLY A 708 10.85 8.08 -13.57
CA GLY A 708 9.81 7.22 -14.17
C GLY A 708 9.97 7.12 -15.68
#